data_AF-M7ZWJ0-F1
#
_entry.id   AF-M7ZWJ0-F1
#
_cell.length_a   1.000
_cell.length_b   1.000
_cell.length_c   1.000
_cell.angle_alpha   90.00
_cell.angle_beta   90.00
_cell.angle_gamma   90.00
#
_symmetry.space_group_name_H-M   'P 1'
#
loop_
_entity.id
_entity.type
_entity.pdbx_description
1 polymer ?
#
loop_
_entity_poly.entity_id
_entity_poly.type
_entity_poly.pdbx_seq_one_letter_code
_entity_poly.pdbx_strand_id
1 'polypeptide(L)'
;MAAAVTRRANALRVEAPDGNAESGRASLAADSPAAKRAADAKDDVWVAADEGDTSGAIAGDGNRPPLFRTFKVKGSILHPYRFMILVRLVAIVAFFAWRVKHKNHDGVWLWATSMVADVWFGFSWLLNQLPKLNPVKRVPDLAALADHSGDANLPGIDIFVTTVDPVDEPLLYTVNTILSILATDYPVDKYACYLSDDGGTLVHYEAMIEVANFAVLWVPFCRKYCVEPRSPENYFGMKTQQYAGSMAGEFMRDHRRVRREYDEFKVRVDSLSTTIRQRSDAYNSSKKGDGVRATWMADGTQWPGTWIEQVDNHRRGQHAGIVQVILGHPSCKPQLGSPASADNPLDFSNVDTRLPMLVYMSREKRPGYNHQKKAGAMNVMLRVSALLSNAPFVVNFDGDHYINNSQALRAPMCFMLDPRDGQNTAFVQFPQRFDDVDPTDRYANHNRVFFDGTMLSLNGLQGPSYLGTGTMFRRVALYGMEPARYRAENIKLAGKVNEFGSSTSFINSMPDGAIQERSITPVLVDEALSNDLATLMTCAYEDGSSWGRDVGWVYNIATEDVVTGFRMHRQGWRSMYCSMEPAAFRGTAPINLTERLYQVLRWSGGSLEMFFSHSNALMAGRRLHPLQRIAYLNMSTYPIVTVFILAYNLFPVLWLFSEQFYIQRPFGTYIMYLVAVISIIHVIGMFEVKWAGITLLDWCRNEQFYMIGATGVYPTAVLYMALKLVTGKGIYFRLTSKQTDACSNDKFADLYTVRWVPLLLPTIVVLVVNVAAVGAAIGKAAAWGFFTDQARHVLLGMLFNVWIIVLLYPFALGIMGKWGKRPVILFVMLVMAIGAVALVYVTFHAPYPADFSEAAASLGEASLVLSSCKNNSSKLETISIIVGIKVNDDIGHYFQTHKGLRQGDSMSPLLFNIVADMLAVIIGRAKQNGHVEGLVPHLVDGGVPILQYADDTILFMKHDMAKARNMKLILCLFEQLSGLNINFHKSEVPYLSVTWAFRFITSDEAKRKYRLAQWDILCRPKDQGGLGVENLEIKNKCLMSKWLYRLETEPDGMWSQIPHNKYLHLKTLAQVTIRPTDSPFWKGLMRMKDMFFRRVKFLVGNGMSTRFWEDTWLGETPLALQYPTLYNIVQRKEDYVGIVLQTIPLNVQFRRYLLLYALTSYVVYSAPNGVPIAVQGGVYAVGAGGQGGFYPTWVAA
;
A
#
# COMPACT_ATOMS: atom_id res chain seq x y z
N MET A 1 -24.29 23.81 -31.43
CA MET A 1 -25.29 23.76 -32.53
C MET A 1 -26.30 22.60 -32.39
N ALA A 2 -26.02 21.55 -31.61
CA ALA A 2 -27.04 20.56 -31.20
C ALA A 2 -28.22 21.19 -30.42
N ALA A 3 -27.98 22.30 -29.72
CA ALA A 3 -29.01 23.10 -29.05
C ALA A 3 -30.04 23.76 -29.99
N ALA A 4 -29.83 23.79 -31.31
CA ALA A 4 -30.78 24.41 -32.24
C ALA A 4 -31.91 23.46 -32.66
N VAL A 5 -31.68 22.14 -32.62
CA VAL A 5 -32.69 21.12 -32.95
C VAL A 5 -33.62 20.90 -31.75
N THR A 6 -33.09 20.95 -30.52
CA THR A 6 -33.86 20.87 -29.27
C THR A 6 -34.69 22.13 -28.97
N ARG A 7 -34.29 23.30 -29.50
CA ARG A 7 -35.03 24.57 -29.30
C ARG A 7 -36.39 24.61 -30.01
N ARG A 8 -36.57 23.87 -31.10
CA ARG A 8 -37.81 23.94 -31.89
C ARG A 8 -38.93 23.05 -31.32
N ALA A 9 -38.60 21.99 -30.58
CA ALA A 9 -39.60 21.11 -29.97
C ALA A 9 -40.25 21.71 -28.71
N ASN A 10 -39.50 22.48 -27.91
CA ASN A 10 -40.04 23.10 -26.69
C ASN A 10 -40.70 24.47 -26.95
N ALA A 11 -40.38 25.15 -28.06
CA ALA A 11 -41.05 26.40 -28.45
C ALA A 11 -42.44 26.18 -29.11
N LEU A 12 -42.81 24.93 -29.43
CA LEU A 12 -44.11 24.57 -30.02
C LEU A 12 -45.10 23.96 -29.00
N ARG A 13 -44.77 23.95 -27.70
CA ARG A 13 -45.60 23.30 -26.66
C ARG A 13 -46.51 24.24 -25.86
N VAL A 14 -46.67 25.49 -26.31
CA VAL A 14 -47.65 26.44 -25.77
C VAL A 14 -48.50 26.98 -26.92
N GLU A 15 -49.50 26.22 -27.37
CA GLU A 15 -50.69 26.81 -28.01
C GLU A 15 -51.95 26.17 -27.44
N ALA A 16 -52.89 27.06 -27.11
CA ALA A 16 -54.20 26.83 -26.50
C ALA A 16 -55.18 26.21 -27.53
N PRO A 17 -56.40 25.81 -27.11
CA PRO A 17 -57.32 25.05 -27.96
C PRO A 17 -58.04 25.97 -28.94
N ASP A 18 -58.21 25.54 -30.20
CA ASP A 18 -59.47 25.61 -30.95
C ASP A 18 -59.29 25.25 -32.45
N GLY A 19 -60.24 24.46 -32.97
CA GLY A 19 -60.85 24.64 -34.30
C GLY A 19 -60.06 24.34 -35.58
N ASN A 20 -60.43 23.24 -36.25
CA ASN A 20 -60.48 23.01 -37.71
C ASN A 20 -59.48 23.73 -38.65
N ALA A 21 -58.57 22.98 -39.27
CA ALA A 21 -58.32 23.04 -40.72
C ALA A 21 -57.49 21.84 -41.21
N GLU A 22 -57.94 21.22 -42.30
CA GLU A 22 -57.31 20.10 -42.99
C GLU A 22 -56.01 20.45 -43.73
N SER A 23 -55.17 19.41 -43.86
CA SER A 23 -54.25 19.10 -44.96
C SER A 23 -53.19 20.14 -45.38
N GLY A 24 -51.93 19.74 -45.24
CA GLY A 24 -50.83 20.31 -46.02
C GLY A 24 -49.59 20.70 -45.21
N ARG A 25 -48.83 19.73 -44.70
CA ARG A 25 -47.41 19.95 -44.32
C ARG A 25 -46.62 18.64 -44.15
N ALA A 26 -46.44 17.94 -45.26
CA ALA A 26 -45.38 16.94 -45.42
C ALA A 26 -44.43 17.43 -46.53
N SER A 27 -43.37 18.16 -46.17
CA SER A 27 -42.24 18.45 -47.10
C SER A 27 -41.06 19.26 -46.52
N LEU A 28 -41.12 19.87 -45.33
CA LEU A 28 -40.09 20.86 -44.92
C LEU A 28 -39.16 20.44 -43.76
N ALA A 29 -39.19 19.17 -43.33
CA ALA A 29 -38.33 18.68 -42.24
C ALA A 29 -37.01 18.01 -42.70
N ALA A 30 -36.81 17.80 -44.01
CA ALA A 30 -35.68 16.99 -44.52
C ALA A 30 -34.43 17.77 -44.97
N ASP A 31 -34.48 19.11 -45.07
CA ASP A 31 -33.36 19.89 -45.62
C ASP A 31 -32.80 20.93 -44.63
N SER A 32 -32.23 20.43 -43.53
CA SER A 32 -31.28 21.21 -42.72
C SER A 32 -29.84 20.89 -43.15
N PRO A 33 -29.06 21.85 -43.68
CA PRO A 33 -27.66 21.65 -44.07
C PRO A 33 -26.75 21.20 -42.91
N ALA A 34 -27.17 21.40 -41.66
CA ALA A 34 -26.42 21.05 -40.46
C ALA A 34 -26.63 19.59 -40.02
N ALA A 35 -27.80 19.00 -40.29
CA ALA A 35 -28.05 17.57 -40.04
C ALA A 35 -27.29 16.71 -41.07
N LYS A 36 -27.19 17.19 -42.32
CA LYS A 36 -26.26 16.65 -43.31
C LYS A 36 -24.80 16.80 -42.85
N ARG A 37 -24.34 17.97 -42.39
CA ARG A 37 -22.93 18.17 -41.95
C ARG A 37 -22.45 17.34 -40.75
N ALA A 38 -23.31 16.95 -39.81
CA ALA A 38 -22.91 16.09 -38.69
C ALA A 38 -22.91 14.59 -39.07
N ALA A 39 -23.72 14.20 -40.05
CA ALA A 39 -23.69 12.87 -40.67
C ALA A 39 -22.61 12.76 -41.78
N ASP A 40 -22.21 13.89 -42.39
CA ASP A 40 -21.26 14.00 -43.50
C ASP A 40 -19.83 14.35 -43.07
N ALA A 41 -19.56 14.51 -41.77
CA ALA A 41 -18.19 14.34 -41.30
C ALA A 41 -17.85 12.86 -41.48
N LYS A 42 -17.33 12.49 -42.66
CA LYS A 42 -16.79 11.16 -42.94
C LYS A 42 -15.90 10.78 -41.76
N ASP A 43 -16.41 9.96 -40.84
CA ASP A 43 -15.60 9.37 -39.79
C ASP A 43 -14.59 8.49 -40.55
N ASP A 44 -13.33 8.91 -40.53
CA ASP A 44 -12.30 8.27 -41.32
C ASP A 44 -11.99 6.86 -40.82
N VAL A 45 -12.54 6.45 -39.68
CA VAL A 45 -12.26 5.17 -39.01
C VAL A 45 -13.49 4.28 -38.85
N TRP A 46 -14.65 4.82 -38.52
CA TRP A 46 -15.86 4.04 -38.25
C TRP A 46 -16.84 4.04 -39.43
N VAL A 47 -17.46 2.90 -39.73
CA VAL A 47 -18.49 2.73 -40.77
C VAL A 47 -19.74 2.11 -40.17
N ALA A 48 -20.91 2.60 -40.59
CA ALA A 48 -22.19 2.04 -40.16
C ALA A 48 -22.30 0.57 -40.58
N ALA A 49 -22.70 -0.29 -39.66
CA ALA A 49 -22.88 -1.71 -39.94
C ALA A 49 -24.14 -1.98 -40.80
N ASP A 50 -25.06 -1.01 -40.87
CA ASP A 50 -26.45 -1.19 -41.30
C ASP A 50 -26.69 -1.02 -42.83
N GLU A 51 -25.64 -0.85 -43.65
CA GLU A 51 -25.78 -0.70 -45.12
C GLU A 51 -25.69 -2.02 -45.92
N GLY A 52 -25.40 -3.17 -45.28
CA GLY A 52 -25.10 -4.42 -46.01
C GLY A 52 -25.87 -5.69 -45.65
N ASP A 53 -26.58 -5.75 -44.51
CA ASP A 53 -27.23 -6.99 -44.01
C ASP A 53 -28.77 -6.92 -43.91
N THR A 54 -29.39 -5.83 -44.37
CA THR A 54 -30.85 -5.60 -44.34
C THR A 54 -31.64 -6.30 -45.46
N SER A 55 -31.05 -7.30 -46.14
CA SER A 55 -31.76 -8.16 -47.08
C SER A 55 -32.16 -9.54 -46.50
N GLY A 56 -31.91 -9.80 -45.21
CA GLY A 56 -32.01 -11.17 -44.66
C GLY A 56 -33.03 -11.47 -43.56
N ALA A 57 -33.59 -10.48 -42.83
CA ALA A 57 -34.47 -10.82 -41.71
C ALA A 57 -35.49 -9.72 -41.37
N ILE A 58 -36.73 -10.19 -41.14
CA ILE A 58 -37.92 -9.48 -40.65
C ILE A 58 -38.82 -8.90 -41.75
N ALA A 59 -39.60 -9.78 -42.37
CA ALA A 59 -40.97 -9.44 -42.76
C ALA A 59 -41.87 -9.61 -41.51
N GLY A 60 -42.51 -8.51 -41.08
CA GLY A 60 -43.41 -8.39 -39.91
C GLY A 60 -42.64 -7.99 -38.65
N ASP A 61 -42.51 -6.73 -38.25
CA ASP A 61 -43.53 -5.69 -38.06
C ASP A 61 -42.97 -4.29 -38.46
N GLY A 62 -43.84 -3.40 -38.95
CA GLY A 62 -43.51 -2.32 -39.90
C GLY A 62 -42.59 -1.17 -39.47
N ASN A 63 -41.65 -0.83 -40.36
CA ASN A 63 -41.23 0.53 -40.78
C ASN A 63 -40.65 1.54 -39.76
N ARG A 64 -40.32 1.15 -38.53
CA ARG A 64 -39.77 2.10 -37.54
C ARG A 64 -38.23 2.12 -37.51
N PRO A 65 -37.59 3.31 -37.36
CA PRO A 65 -36.13 3.44 -37.37
C PRO A 65 -35.49 2.77 -36.14
N PRO A 66 -34.28 2.19 -36.26
CA PRO A 66 -33.59 1.61 -35.11
C PRO A 66 -33.27 2.67 -34.05
N LEU A 67 -33.43 2.32 -32.76
CA LEU A 67 -33.19 3.25 -31.65
C LEU A 67 -31.70 3.55 -31.40
N PHE A 68 -30.81 2.75 -31.95
CA PHE A 68 -29.37 3.01 -31.93
C PHE A 68 -28.69 2.49 -33.19
N ARG A 69 -27.59 3.15 -33.56
CA ARG A 69 -26.77 2.80 -34.72
C ARG A 69 -25.52 2.07 -34.29
N THR A 70 -25.13 1.06 -35.06
CA THR A 70 -23.92 0.27 -34.80
C THR A 70 -22.85 0.63 -35.82
N PHE A 71 -21.64 0.90 -35.33
CA PHE A 71 -20.47 1.22 -36.15
C PHE A 71 -19.36 0.19 -35.93
N LYS A 72 -18.78 -0.27 -37.04
CA LYS A 72 -17.61 -1.16 -37.07
C LYS A 72 -16.40 -0.39 -37.59
N VAL A 73 -15.21 -0.81 -37.16
CA VAL A 73 -13.96 -0.25 -37.70
C VAL A 73 -13.84 -0.58 -39.19
N LYS A 74 -13.44 0.39 -40.02
CA LYS A 74 -13.21 0.19 -41.46
C LYS A 74 -12.31 -1.01 -41.72
N GLY A 75 -12.67 -1.83 -42.70
CA GLY A 75 -11.88 -3.00 -43.11
C GLY A 75 -10.43 -2.65 -43.47
N SER A 76 -10.19 -1.48 -44.07
CA SER A 76 -8.83 -0.98 -44.40
C SER A 76 -7.93 -0.75 -43.19
N ILE A 77 -8.49 -0.58 -42.00
CA ILE A 77 -7.74 -0.46 -40.73
C ILE A 77 -7.76 -1.79 -39.98
N LEU A 78 -8.92 -2.45 -39.94
CA LEU A 78 -9.15 -3.67 -39.15
C LEU A 78 -8.41 -4.90 -39.71
N HIS A 79 -8.38 -5.11 -41.03
CA HIS A 79 -7.72 -6.27 -41.63
C HIS A 79 -6.19 -6.22 -41.45
N PRO A 80 -5.49 -5.10 -41.74
CA PRO A 80 -4.06 -4.98 -41.43
C PRO A 80 -3.76 -5.14 -39.94
N TYR A 81 -4.60 -4.58 -39.05
CA TYR A 81 -4.46 -4.76 -37.60
C TYR A 81 -4.50 -6.25 -37.21
N ARG A 82 -5.51 -6.99 -37.67
CA ARG A 82 -5.63 -8.44 -37.42
C ARG A 82 -4.46 -9.24 -38.02
N PHE A 83 -4.02 -8.88 -39.22
CA PHE A 83 -2.87 -9.51 -39.86
C PHE A 83 -1.59 -9.29 -39.04
N MET A 84 -1.33 -8.08 -38.56
CA MET A 84 -0.17 -7.79 -37.71
C MET A 84 -0.21 -8.55 -36.38
N ILE A 85 -1.40 -8.76 -35.78
CA ILE A 85 -1.55 -9.63 -34.60
C ILE A 85 -1.16 -11.07 -34.92
N LEU A 86 -1.57 -11.59 -36.08
CA LEU A 86 -1.19 -12.94 -36.52
C LEU A 86 0.31 -13.04 -36.78
N VAL A 87 0.91 -12.07 -37.46
CA VAL A 87 2.36 -11.99 -37.68
C VAL A 87 3.10 -12.00 -36.35
N ARG A 88 2.62 -11.25 -35.35
CA ARG A 88 3.18 -11.24 -34.01
C ARG A 88 3.08 -12.61 -33.33
N LEU A 89 1.93 -13.27 -33.44
CA LEU A 89 1.74 -14.60 -32.88
C LEU A 89 2.75 -15.60 -33.47
N VAL A 90 2.93 -15.60 -34.79
CA VAL A 90 3.92 -16.43 -35.49
C VAL A 90 5.35 -16.09 -35.04
N ALA A 91 5.69 -14.79 -34.92
CA ALA A 91 6.99 -14.35 -34.44
C ALA A 91 7.27 -14.81 -33.00
N ILE A 92 6.28 -14.77 -32.11
CA ILE A 92 6.39 -15.26 -30.72
C ILE A 92 6.59 -16.78 -30.70
N VAL A 93 5.84 -17.55 -31.49
CA VAL A 93 6.00 -19.01 -31.58
C VAL A 93 7.39 -19.37 -32.13
N ALA A 94 7.85 -18.67 -33.17
CA ALA A 94 9.19 -18.86 -33.73
C ALA A 94 10.28 -18.49 -32.70
N PHE A 95 10.08 -17.40 -31.96
CA PHE A 95 10.98 -17.00 -30.88
C PHE A 95 11.08 -18.08 -29.79
N PHE A 96 9.96 -18.65 -29.35
CA PHE A 96 9.96 -19.74 -28.37
C PHE A 96 10.62 -21.01 -28.89
N ALA A 97 10.29 -21.43 -30.12
CA ALA A 97 10.92 -22.59 -30.75
C ALA A 97 12.45 -22.40 -30.85
N TRP A 98 12.88 -21.20 -31.23
CA TRP A 98 14.30 -20.83 -31.29
C TRP A 98 14.96 -20.84 -29.90
N ARG A 99 14.31 -20.27 -28.88
CA ARG A 99 14.81 -20.22 -27.49
C ARG A 99 14.99 -21.62 -26.89
N VAL A 100 14.04 -22.53 -27.13
CA VAL A 100 14.11 -23.93 -26.67
C VAL A 100 15.23 -24.69 -27.39
N LYS A 101 15.40 -24.48 -28.70
CA LYS A 101 16.46 -25.12 -29.49
C LYS A 101 17.86 -24.67 -29.06
N HIS A 102 18.03 -23.42 -28.64
CA HIS A 102 19.33 -22.85 -28.27
C HIS A 102 19.48 -22.68 -26.75
N LYS A 103 19.15 -23.71 -25.97
CA LYS A 103 19.20 -23.63 -24.50
C LYS A 103 20.58 -23.19 -24.00
N ASN A 104 20.60 -22.22 -23.07
CA ASN A 104 21.85 -21.82 -22.41
C ASN A 104 22.18 -22.82 -21.28
N HIS A 105 23.19 -23.66 -21.51
CA HIS A 105 23.63 -24.69 -20.55
C HIS A 105 24.46 -24.11 -19.39
N ASP A 106 25.12 -22.97 -19.58
CA ASP A 106 25.98 -22.36 -18.56
C ASP A 106 25.16 -21.66 -17.45
N GLY A 107 23.92 -21.28 -17.76
CA GLY A 107 23.02 -20.51 -16.90
C GLY A 107 21.59 -21.04 -16.88
N VAL A 108 21.42 -22.35 -16.68
CA VAL A 108 20.13 -23.05 -16.81
C VAL A 108 19.02 -22.41 -15.97
N TRP A 109 19.32 -21.99 -14.74
CA TRP A 109 18.33 -21.37 -13.85
C TRP A 109 17.85 -20.01 -14.35
N LEU A 110 18.77 -19.15 -14.82
CA LEU A 110 18.42 -17.84 -15.40
C LEU A 110 17.63 -18.01 -16.70
N TRP A 111 18.07 -18.95 -17.54
CA TRP A 111 17.35 -19.29 -18.76
C TRP A 111 15.94 -19.80 -18.46
N ALA A 112 15.78 -20.75 -17.51
CA ALA A 112 14.50 -21.31 -17.13
C ALA A 112 13.55 -20.23 -16.59
N THR A 113 14.02 -19.38 -15.68
CA THR A 113 13.23 -18.26 -15.15
C THR A 113 12.80 -17.30 -16.25
N SER A 114 13.70 -16.94 -17.16
CA SER A 114 13.37 -16.09 -18.32
C SER A 114 12.34 -16.76 -19.24
N MET A 115 12.41 -18.07 -19.43
CA MET A 115 11.49 -18.83 -20.29
C MET A 115 10.08 -18.84 -19.72
N VAL A 116 9.93 -19.13 -18.43
CA VAL A 116 8.63 -19.11 -17.75
C VAL A 116 8.02 -17.70 -17.83
N ALA A 117 8.83 -16.67 -17.59
CA ALA A 117 8.40 -15.29 -17.67
C ALA A 117 7.94 -14.89 -19.09
N ASP A 118 8.68 -15.26 -20.13
CA ASP A 118 8.27 -14.97 -21.51
C ASP A 118 7.01 -15.73 -21.91
N VAL A 119 6.85 -16.99 -21.48
CA VAL A 119 5.61 -17.76 -21.71
C VAL A 119 4.43 -17.04 -21.05
N TRP A 120 4.59 -16.54 -19.83
CA TRP A 120 3.55 -15.75 -19.17
C TRP A 120 3.26 -14.44 -19.90
N PHE A 121 4.28 -13.73 -20.39
CA PHE A 121 4.07 -12.51 -21.18
C PHE A 121 3.34 -12.79 -22.49
N GLY A 122 3.70 -13.87 -23.20
CA GLY A 122 2.99 -14.32 -24.39
C GLY A 122 1.54 -14.68 -24.11
N PHE A 123 1.29 -15.40 -23.01
CA PHE A 123 -0.05 -15.76 -22.56
C PHE A 123 -0.89 -14.53 -22.17
N SER A 124 -0.36 -13.65 -21.31
CA SER A 124 -1.00 -12.40 -20.88
C SER A 124 -1.32 -11.49 -22.06
N TRP A 125 -0.37 -11.35 -22.99
CA TRP A 125 -0.59 -10.61 -24.24
C TRP A 125 -1.75 -11.20 -25.05
N LEU A 126 -1.79 -12.52 -25.22
CA LEU A 126 -2.83 -13.19 -25.99
C LEU A 126 -4.21 -13.01 -25.32
N LEU A 127 -4.29 -13.15 -24.00
CA LEU A 127 -5.51 -12.91 -23.23
C LEU A 127 -6.03 -11.47 -23.41
N ASN A 128 -5.13 -10.48 -23.49
CA ASN A 128 -5.48 -9.08 -23.70
C ASN A 128 -5.88 -8.76 -25.15
N GLN A 129 -5.24 -9.41 -26.14
CA GLN A 129 -5.47 -9.09 -27.56
C GLN A 129 -6.67 -9.80 -28.18
N LEU A 130 -6.94 -11.05 -27.81
CA LEU A 130 -8.05 -11.80 -28.42
C LEU A 130 -9.42 -11.10 -28.30
N PRO A 131 -9.79 -10.48 -27.16
CA PRO A 131 -11.03 -9.73 -27.07
C PRO A 131 -11.09 -8.47 -27.95
N LYS A 132 -9.94 -7.94 -28.38
CA LYS A 132 -9.81 -6.71 -29.20
C LYS A 132 -9.96 -6.94 -30.70
N LEU A 133 -10.17 -8.18 -31.14
CA LEU A 133 -10.23 -8.49 -32.57
C LEU A 133 -11.43 -7.88 -33.30
N ASN A 134 -12.52 -7.52 -32.60
CA ASN A 134 -13.72 -6.97 -33.23
C ASN A 134 -14.32 -5.77 -32.46
N PRO A 135 -13.68 -4.59 -32.47
CA PRO A 135 -14.20 -3.41 -31.79
C PRO A 135 -15.49 -2.90 -32.44
N VAL A 136 -16.48 -2.53 -31.61
CA VAL A 136 -17.80 -2.05 -32.05
C VAL A 136 -18.20 -0.82 -31.22
N LYS A 137 -18.53 0.27 -31.92
CA LYS A 137 -19.08 1.49 -31.33
C LYS A 137 -20.59 1.51 -31.54
N ARG A 138 -21.36 1.83 -30.50
CA ARG A 138 -22.82 1.99 -30.59
C ARG A 138 -23.20 3.38 -30.11
N VAL A 139 -24.04 4.06 -30.88
CA VAL A 139 -24.47 5.45 -30.62
C VAL A 139 -25.99 5.47 -30.55
N PRO A 140 -26.58 6.02 -29.46
CA PRO A 140 -28.03 6.13 -29.31
C PRO A 140 -28.62 7.16 -30.30
N ASP A 141 -29.83 6.89 -30.80
CA ASP A 141 -30.60 7.81 -31.63
C ASP A 141 -31.76 8.39 -30.82
N LEU A 142 -31.50 9.54 -30.17
CA LEU A 142 -32.47 10.20 -29.29
C LEU A 142 -33.70 10.72 -30.03
N ALA A 143 -33.58 11.02 -31.33
CA ALA A 143 -34.71 11.44 -32.14
C ALA A 143 -35.63 10.24 -32.42
N ALA A 144 -35.07 9.09 -32.78
CA ALA A 144 -35.84 7.86 -32.95
C ALA A 144 -36.54 7.44 -31.66
N LEU A 145 -35.91 7.63 -30.49
CA LEU A 145 -36.53 7.38 -29.19
C LEU A 145 -37.74 8.29 -28.94
N ALA A 146 -37.62 9.59 -29.23
CA ALA A 146 -38.71 10.54 -29.07
C ALA A 146 -39.91 10.22 -29.97
N ASP A 147 -39.66 9.71 -31.18
CA ASP A 147 -40.70 9.28 -32.12
C ASP A 147 -41.37 7.96 -31.70
N HIS A 148 -40.59 7.00 -31.16
CA HIS A 148 -41.11 5.71 -30.70
C HIS A 148 -41.92 5.81 -29.40
N SER A 149 -41.35 6.55 -28.46
CA SER A 149 -41.83 6.66 -27.09
C SER A 149 -41.86 8.14 -26.76
N GLY A 150 -43.04 8.76 -26.91
CA GLY A 150 -43.27 10.09 -26.34
C GLY A 150 -42.96 10.09 -24.85
N ASP A 151 -42.74 11.27 -24.25
CA ASP A 151 -42.38 11.41 -22.81
C ASP A 151 -43.32 10.59 -21.89
N ALA A 152 -44.60 10.44 -22.26
CA ALA A 152 -45.61 9.65 -21.56
C ALA A 152 -45.35 8.13 -21.54
N ASN A 153 -44.58 7.58 -22.47
CA ASN A 153 -44.29 6.14 -22.59
C ASN A 153 -42.89 5.74 -22.08
N LEU A 154 -42.08 6.71 -21.64
CA LEU A 154 -40.80 6.41 -21.02
C LEU A 154 -40.96 5.66 -19.68
N PRO A 155 -40.07 4.72 -19.33
CA PRO A 155 -40.19 3.91 -18.12
C PRO A 155 -39.65 4.64 -16.87
N GLY A 156 -40.00 4.15 -15.69
CA GLY A 156 -39.45 4.65 -14.42
C GLY A 156 -37.94 4.37 -14.27
N ILE A 157 -37.22 5.26 -13.57
CA ILE A 157 -35.79 5.12 -13.23
C ILE A 157 -35.53 5.46 -11.76
N ASP A 158 -34.89 4.56 -11.02
CA ASP A 158 -34.32 4.88 -9.71
C ASP A 158 -32.84 5.20 -9.84
N ILE A 159 -32.39 6.29 -9.22
CA ILE A 159 -31.00 6.74 -9.28
C ILE A 159 -30.38 6.61 -7.89
N PHE A 160 -29.36 5.77 -7.76
CA PHE A 160 -28.68 5.46 -6.51
C PHE A 160 -27.35 6.21 -6.43
N VAL A 161 -27.18 7.01 -5.40
CA VAL A 161 -25.93 7.71 -5.08
C VAL A 161 -25.44 7.20 -3.72
N THR A 162 -24.19 6.78 -3.64
CA THR A 162 -23.56 6.34 -2.38
C THR A 162 -22.48 7.33 -1.95
N THR A 163 -22.49 7.71 -0.67
CA THR A 163 -21.45 8.52 -0.02
C THR A 163 -20.94 7.80 1.24
N VAL A 164 -19.66 7.94 1.55
CA VAL A 164 -19.03 7.24 2.69
C VAL A 164 -19.17 8.02 3.99
N ASP A 165 -18.62 9.23 4.04
CA ASP A 165 -18.70 10.15 5.17
C ASP A 165 -18.21 11.54 4.71
N PRO A 166 -18.63 12.64 5.40
CA PRO A 166 -18.34 14.00 4.94
C PRO A 166 -16.87 14.44 5.17
N VAL A 167 -16.05 13.60 5.79
CA VAL A 167 -14.61 13.87 6.02
C VAL A 167 -13.79 13.27 4.88
N ASP A 168 -13.97 11.99 4.58
CA ASP A 168 -13.24 11.29 3.52
C ASP A 168 -13.67 11.75 2.12
N GLU A 169 -14.95 12.15 1.97
CA GLU A 169 -15.54 12.65 0.73
C GLU A 169 -16.10 14.07 0.94
N PRO A 170 -15.58 15.10 0.24
CA PRO A 170 -16.09 16.46 0.38
C PRO A 170 -17.58 16.57 0.04
N LEU A 171 -18.34 17.10 1.00
CA LEU A 171 -19.79 17.29 0.90
C LEU A 171 -20.21 18.07 -0.37
N LEU A 172 -19.38 19.03 -0.78
CA LEU A 172 -19.63 19.85 -1.97
C LEU A 172 -19.74 19.02 -3.25
N TYR A 173 -19.00 17.92 -3.39
CA TYR A 173 -19.12 17.04 -4.56
C TYR A 173 -20.47 16.31 -4.55
N THR A 174 -20.85 15.74 -3.41
CA THR A 174 -22.12 15.02 -3.25
C THR A 174 -23.32 15.92 -3.54
N VAL A 175 -23.35 17.15 -3.01
CA VAL A 175 -24.48 18.07 -3.27
C VAL A 175 -24.58 18.48 -4.74
N ASN A 176 -23.44 18.69 -5.42
CA ASN A 176 -23.42 19.03 -6.85
C ASN A 176 -23.84 17.85 -7.73
N THR A 177 -23.45 16.63 -7.36
CA THR A 177 -23.91 15.40 -7.99
C THR A 177 -25.43 15.29 -7.91
N ILE A 178 -26.02 15.46 -6.73
CA ILE A 178 -27.48 15.41 -6.54
C ILE A 178 -28.18 16.52 -7.32
N LEU A 179 -27.70 17.77 -7.24
CA LEU A 179 -28.26 18.89 -8.02
C LEU A 179 -28.24 18.63 -9.54
N SER A 180 -27.17 18.01 -10.04
CA SER A 180 -27.08 17.62 -11.46
C SER A 180 -28.11 16.56 -11.85
N ILE A 181 -28.40 15.62 -10.94
CA ILE A 181 -29.41 14.58 -11.13
C ILE A 181 -30.81 15.19 -11.15
N LEU A 182 -31.13 16.05 -10.17
CA LEU A 182 -32.43 16.72 -10.08
C LEU A 182 -32.73 17.61 -11.31
N ALA A 183 -31.69 18.14 -11.97
CA ALA A 183 -31.79 19.01 -13.15
C ALA A 183 -31.72 18.29 -14.51
N THR A 184 -31.83 16.96 -14.53
CA THR A 184 -31.75 16.15 -15.77
C THR A 184 -32.99 16.29 -16.64
N ASP A 185 -32.83 16.13 -17.96
CA ASP A 185 -33.95 16.19 -18.91
C ASP A 185 -34.59 14.80 -19.10
N TYR A 186 -35.39 14.43 -18.10
CA TYR A 186 -36.26 13.25 -18.09
C TYR A 186 -37.60 13.64 -17.45
N PRO A 187 -38.73 12.98 -17.76
CA PRO A 187 -40.01 13.28 -17.10
C PRO A 187 -39.89 13.16 -15.58
N VAL A 188 -40.16 14.25 -14.86
CA VAL A 188 -39.90 14.40 -13.42
C VAL A 188 -40.65 13.40 -12.55
N ASP A 189 -41.80 12.94 -13.00
CA ASP A 189 -42.65 11.92 -12.38
C ASP A 189 -42.17 10.49 -12.64
N LYS A 190 -41.08 10.33 -13.38
CA LYS A 190 -40.57 9.02 -13.81
C LYS A 190 -39.17 8.73 -13.34
N TYR A 191 -38.56 9.60 -12.53
CA TYR A 191 -37.33 9.23 -11.86
C TYR A 191 -37.28 9.71 -10.42
N ALA A 192 -36.58 8.92 -9.61
CA ALA A 192 -36.39 9.18 -8.19
C ALA A 192 -34.91 9.07 -7.82
N CYS A 193 -34.43 9.96 -6.98
CA CYS A 193 -33.04 10.01 -6.52
C CYS A 193 -32.94 9.52 -5.07
N TYR A 194 -32.05 8.57 -4.82
CA TYR A 194 -31.77 7.98 -3.53
C TYR A 194 -30.31 8.25 -3.16
N LEU A 195 -30.07 8.94 -2.04
CA LEU A 195 -28.75 9.10 -1.46
C LEU A 195 -28.61 8.16 -0.26
N SER A 196 -27.64 7.25 -0.30
CA SER A 196 -27.24 6.43 0.85
C SER A 196 -25.99 7.00 1.51
N ASP A 197 -26.12 7.49 2.74
CA ASP A 197 -25.03 7.92 3.62
C ASP A 197 -24.57 6.76 4.51
N ASP A 198 -23.38 6.25 4.24
CA ASP A 198 -22.75 5.20 5.03
C ASP A 198 -22.15 5.72 6.35
N GLY A 199 -22.00 7.03 6.52
CA GLY A 199 -21.55 7.68 7.76
C GLY A 199 -22.68 7.89 8.75
N GLY A 200 -23.93 7.96 8.26
CA GLY A 200 -25.12 8.19 9.07
C GLY A 200 -25.08 9.53 9.81
N THR A 201 -24.47 10.56 9.22
CA THR A 201 -24.20 11.84 9.87
C THR A 201 -25.32 12.85 9.63
N LEU A 202 -25.66 13.65 10.65
CA LEU A 202 -26.67 14.72 10.51
C LEU A 202 -26.27 15.76 9.45
N VAL A 203 -24.98 15.99 9.25
CA VAL A 203 -24.45 16.95 8.25
C VAL A 203 -24.90 16.60 6.84
N HIS A 204 -24.85 15.33 6.43
CA HIS A 204 -25.33 14.92 5.10
C HIS A 204 -26.83 15.12 4.95
N TYR A 205 -27.61 14.80 5.98
CA TYR A 205 -29.06 14.98 5.96
C TYR A 205 -29.44 16.46 5.79
N GLU A 206 -28.88 17.37 6.60
CA GLU A 206 -29.17 18.80 6.49
C GLU A 206 -28.65 19.41 5.18
N ALA A 207 -27.52 18.90 4.66
CA ALA A 207 -27.05 19.29 3.34
C ALA A 207 -28.04 18.92 2.22
N MET A 208 -28.75 17.80 2.34
CA MET A 208 -29.78 17.44 1.37
C MET A 208 -31.03 18.32 1.48
N ILE A 209 -31.34 18.85 2.66
CA ILE A 209 -32.39 19.87 2.83
C ILE A 209 -31.97 21.16 2.13
N GLU A 210 -30.73 21.61 2.30
CA GLU A 210 -30.19 22.77 1.57
C GLU A 210 -30.19 22.54 0.05
N VAL A 211 -29.87 21.33 -0.40
CA VAL A 211 -29.98 20.95 -1.82
C VAL A 211 -31.41 21.05 -2.32
N ALA A 212 -32.38 20.54 -1.57
CA ALA A 212 -33.80 20.62 -1.92
C ALA A 212 -34.25 22.09 -2.06
N ASN A 213 -33.84 22.96 -1.13
CA ASN A 213 -34.13 24.38 -1.16
C ASN A 213 -33.51 25.08 -2.38
N PHE A 214 -32.24 24.81 -2.69
CA PHE A 214 -31.56 25.41 -3.85
C PHE A 214 -32.05 24.83 -5.19
N ALA A 215 -32.48 23.56 -5.22
CA ALA A 215 -32.99 22.89 -6.42
C ALA A 215 -34.24 23.60 -6.99
N VAL A 216 -35.09 24.18 -6.13
CA VAL A 216 -36.26 24.98 -6.53
C VAL A 216 -35.86 26.15 -7.44
N LEU A 217 -34.66 26.70 -7.27
CA LEU A 217 -34.11 27.75 -8.13
C LEU A 217 -33.30 27.18 -9.31
N TRP A 218 -32.40 26.23 -9.04
CA TRP A 218 -31.45 25.71 -10.02
C TRP A 218 -32.13 24.92 -11.15
N VAL A 219 -33.10 24.07 -10.82
CA VAL A 219 -33.74 23.17 -11.80
C VAL A 219 -34.56 23.96 -12.84
N PRO A 220 -35.43 24.91 -12.46
CA PRO A 220 -36.13 25.75 -13.44
C PRO A 220 -35.17 26.60 -14.27
N PHE A 221 -34.11 27.17 -13.67
CA PHE A 221 -33.08 27.90 -14.40
C PHE A 221 -32.40 27.02 -15.46
N CYS A 222 -32.05 25.79 -15.08
CA CYS A 222 -31.49 24.77 -15.97
C CYS A 222 -32.42 24.42 -17.15
N ARG A 223 -33.73 24.30 -16.89
CA ARG A 223 -34.73 24.00 -17.91
C ARG A 223 -34.96 25.19 -18.86
N LYS A 224 -35.11 26.40 -18.30
CA LYS A 224 -35.33 27.65 -19.04
C LYS A 224 -34.22 27.94 -20.05
N TYR A 225 -32.97 27.79 -19.63
CA TYR A 225 -31.81 28.18 -20.44
C TYR A 225 -31.04 27.01 -21.06
N CYS A 226 -31.51 25.78 -20.86
CA CYS A 226 -30.85 24.55 -21.33
C CYS A 226 -29.36 24.50 -20.93
N VAL A 227 -29.08 24.77 -19.66
CA VAL A 227 -27.72 24.88 -19.10
C VAL A 227 -27.00 23.54 -19.14
N GLU A 228 -25.75 23.51 -19.60
CA GLU A 228 -24.85 22.35 -19.48
C GLU A 228 -23.43 22.82 -19.09
N PRO A 229 -22.71 22.10 -18.21
CA PRO A 229 -23.13 20.90 -17.46
C PRO A 229 -24.22 21.19 -16.41
N ARG A 230 -24.89 20.14 -15.89
CA ARG A 230 -25.96 20.27 -14.89
C ARG A 230 -25.46 20.44 -13.45
N SER A 231 -24.16 20.21 -13.21
CA SER A 231 -23.50 20.54 -11.95
C SER A 231 -23.21 22.05 -11.87
N PRO A 232 -23.75 22.78 -10.88
CA PRO A 232 -23.55 24.23 -10.77
C PRO A 232 -22.09 24.61 -10.51
N GLU A 233 -21.34 23.85 -9.68
CA GLU A 233 -19.91 24.09 -9.46
C GLU A 233 -19.13 24.07 -10.78
N ASN A 234 -19.36 23.04 -11.60
CA ASN A 234 -18.67 22.88 -12.87
C ASN A 234 -19.13 23.93 -13.87
N TYR A 235 -20.44 24.23 -13.94
CA TYR A 235 -20.99 25.22 -14.84
C TYR A 235 -20.44 26.63 -14.58
N PHE A 236 -20.46 27.09 -13.33
CA PHE A 236 -19.94 28.42 -12.97
C PHE A 236 -18.41 28.50 -12.96
N GLY A 237 -17.72 27.36 -12.87
CA GLY A 237 -16.27 27.25 -12.97
C GLY A 237 -15.70 27.31 -14.39
N MET A 238 -16.53 27.21 -15.44
CA MET A 238 -16.08 27.26 -16.83
C MET A 238 -15.58 28.66 -17.24
N LYS A 239 -14.38 28.72 -17.82
CA LYS A 239 -13.77 29.99 -18.30
C LYS A 239 -14.44 30.60 -19.53
N THR A 240 -15.10 29.78 -20.35
CA THR A 240 -15.75 30.22 -21.59
C THR A 240 -17.14 29.64 -21.65
N GLN A 241 -18.15 30.51 -21.60
CA GLN A 241 -19.55 30.13 -21.69
C GLN A 241 -20.03 30.31 -23.14
N GLN A 242 -20.51 29.24 -23.76
CA GLN A 242 -21.16 29.32 -25.08
C GLN A 242 -22.65 29.63 -24.89
N TYR A 243 -23.01 30.90 -24.64
CA TYR A 243 -24.41 31.31 -24.72
C TYR A 243 -24.76 31.67 -26.18
N ALA A 244 -25.65 30.89 -26.78
CA ALA A 244 -26.13 31.10 -28.15
C ALA A 244 -27.61 31.51 -28.20
N GLY A 245 -28.15 32.07 -27.11
CA GLY A 245 -29.56 32.46 -27.01
C GLY A 245 -29.83 33.90 -27.47
N SER A 246 -31.08 34.20 -27.80
CA SER A 246 -31.54 35.51 -28.31
C SER A 246 -31.77 36.56 -27.21
N MET A 247 -31.80 36.17 -25.93
CA MET A 247 -32.15 37.03 -24.78
C MET A 247 -30.98 37.19 -23.81
N ALA A 248 -29.84 37.69 -24.34
CA ALA A 248 -28.61 37.83 -23.55
C ALA A 248 -28.79 38.70 -22.28
N GLY A 249 -29.64 39.73 -22.32
CA GLY A 249 -29.85 40.64 -21.18
C GLY A 249 -30.55 39.99 -19.98
N GLU A 250 -31.63 39.25 -20.22
CA GLU A 250 -32.36 38.53 -19.16
C GLU A 250 -31.53 37.38 -18.61
N PHE A 251 -30.94 36.58 -19.51
CA PHE A 251 -30.04 35.51 -19.12
C PHE A 251 -28.89 36.01 -18.24
N MET A 252 -28.24 37.13 -18.57
CA MET A 252 -27.13 37.68 -17.77
C MET A 252 -27.57 38.22 -16.40
N ARG A 253 -28.83 38.66 -16.24
CA ARG A 253 -29.39 39.02 -14.93
C ARG A 253 -29.66 37.77 -14.10
N ASP A 254 -30.39 36.81 -14.67
CA ASP A 254 -30.75 35.55 -14.03
C ASP A 254 -29.49 34.77 -13.62
N HIS A 255 -28.54 34.65 -14.54
CA HIS A 255 -27.25 33.99 -14.32
C HIS A 255 -26.48 34.61 -13.15
N ARG A 256 -26.37 35.95 -13.08
CA ARG A 256 -25.67 36.62 -11.96
C ARG A 256 -26.36 36.38 -10.64
N ARG A 257 -27.70 36.37 -10.62
CA ARG A 257 -28.49 36.10 -9.41
C ARG A 257 -28.31 34.66 -8.96
N VAL A 258 -28.53 33.68 -9.85
CA VAL A 258 -28.38 32.25 -9.53
C VAL A 258 -26.95 31.93 -9.10
N ARG A 259 -25.93 32.55 -9.71
CA ARG A 259 -24.54 32.41 -9.25
C ARG A 259 -24.34 32.90 -7.82
N ARG A 260 -24.90 34.06 -7.46
CA ARG A 260 -24.82 34.59 -6.08
C ARG A 260 -25.51 33.66 -5.09
N GLU A 261 -26.72 33.20 -5.42
CA GLU A 261 -27.46 32.24 -4.59
C GLU A 261 -26.70 30.92 -4.42
N TYR A 262 -25.99 30.47 -5.47
CA TYR A 262 -25.12 29.31 -5.41
C TYR A 262 -23.90 29.55 -4.50
N ASP A 263 -23.24 30.70 -4.61
CA ASP A 263 -22.13 31.07 -3.74
C ASP A 263 -22.58 31.13 -2.26
N GLU A 264 -23.77 31.66 -1.98
CA GLU A 264 -24.37 31.65 -0.64
C GLU A 264 -24.74 30.23 -0.16
N PHE A 265 -25.27 29.40 -1.05
CA PHE A 265 -25.54 27.98 -0.79
C PHE A 265 -24.24 27.25 -0.39
N LYS A 266 -23.12 27.48 -1.08
CA LYS A 266 -21.82 26.88 -0.71
C LYS A 266 -21.41 27.27 0.70
N VAL A 267 -21.52 28.56 1.05
CA VAL A 267 -21.20 29.04 2.40
C VAL A 267 -22.09 28.37 3.46
N ARG A 268 -23.40 28.21 3.20
CA ARG A 268 -24.30 27.49 4.11
C ARG A 268 -23.85 26.04 4.30
N VAL A 269 -23.59 25.32 3.20
CA VAL A 269 -23.14 23.92 3.24
C VAL A 269 -21.82 23.76 4.00
N ASP A 270 -20.84 24.63 3.74
CA ASP A 270 -19.53 24.60 4.43
C ASP A 270 -19.68 24.89 5.94
N SER A 271 -20.61 25.78 6.31
CA SER A 271 -20.88 26.14 7.70
C SER A 271 -21.68 25.10 8.49
N LEU A 272 -22.37 24.15 7.84
CA LEU A 272 -23.28 23.19 8.50
C LEU A 272 -22.63 22.45 9.66
N SER A 273 -21.39 21.99 9.47
CA SER A 273 -20.64 21.27 10.51
C SER A 273 -20.49 22.09 11.80
N THR A 274 -20.27 23.40 11.66
CA THR A 274 -20.14 24.33 12.80
C THR A 274 -21.49 24.69 13.39
N THR A 275 -22.49 24.94 12.55
CA THR A 275 -23.86 25.30 12.97
C THR A 275 -24.53 24.18 13.76
N ILE A 276 -24.43 22.93 13.28
CA ILE A 276 -24.97 21.74 13.96
C ILE A 276 -24.32 21.56 15.33
N ARG A 277 -22.99 21.78 15.41
CA ARG A 277 -22.26 21.68 16.67
C ARG A 277 -22.71 22.73 17.69
N GLN A 278 -22.78 24.00 17.28
CA GLN A 278 -23.24 25.09 18.14
C GLN A 278 -24.68 24.88 18.62
N ARG A 279 -25.58 24.46 17.71
CA ARG A 279 -26.97 24.12 18.05
C ARG A 279 -27.04 22.99 19.06
N SER A 280 -26.27 21.92 18.82
CA SER A 280 -26.24 20.77 19.72
C SER A 280 -25.69 21.15 21.10
N ASP A 281 -24.65 21.99 21.17
CA ASP A 281 -24.12 22.52 22.42
C ASP A 281 -25.17 23.34 23.18
N ALA A 282 -25.93 24.20 22.50
CA ALA A 282 -27.00 24.98 23.11
C ALA A 282 -28.11 24.08 23.71
N TYR A 283 -28.57 23.07 22.97
CA TYR A 283 -29.57 22.12 23.48
C TYR A 283 -29.03 21.31 24.67
N ASN A 284 -27.80 20.81 24.57
CA ASN A 284 -27.16 20.06 25.65
C ASN A 284 -26.94 20.91 26.91
N SER A 285 -26.64 22.21 26.78
CA SER A 285 -26.55 23.12 27.92
C SER A 285 -27.91 23.45 28.54
N SER A 286 -28.98 23.47 27.73
CA SER A 286 -30.34 23.76 28.22
C SER A 286 -30.99 22.59 28.96
N LYS A 287 -30.64 21.34 28.61
CA LYS A 287 -31.21 20.13 29.22
C LYS A 287 -30.25 19.57 30.28
N LYS A 288 -30.58 19.71 31.57
CA LYS A 288 -29.87 19.07 32.69
C LYS A 288 -30.04 17.55 32.61
N GLY A 289 -29.16 16.84 31.90
CA GLY A 289 -29.16 15.38 31.76
C GLY A 289 -27.81 14.74 32.08
N ASP A 290 -27.76 13.39 32.02
CA ASP A 290 -26.73 12.42 32.47
C ASP A 290 -25.29 12.57 31.89
N GLY A 291 -24.87 13.77 31.48
CA GLY A 291 -23.51 14.01 30.96
C GLY A 291 -23.26 13.54 29.53
N VAL A 292 -24.25 12.92 28.86
CA VAL A 292 -24.16 12.50 27.46
C VAL A 292 -24.54 13.65 26.52
N ARG A 293 -23.62 14.03 25.62
CA ARG A 293 -23.84 15.14 24.66
C ARG A 293 -24.46 14.62 23.37
N ALA A 294 -25.78 14.76 23.24
CA ALA A 294 -26.51 14.35 22.05
C ALA A 294 -26.28 15.29 20.86
N THR A 295 -26.44 14.76 19.65
CA THR A 295 -26.50 15.58 18.42
C THR A 295 -27.96 15.89 18.12
N TRP A 296 -28.29 17.18 18.02
CA TRP A 296 -29.67 17.64 17.95
C TRP A 296 -30.03 18.14 16.55
N MET A 297 -31.24 17.77 16.10
CA MET A 297 -31.85 18.28 14.87
C MET A 297 -32.45 19.67 15.10
N ALA A 298 -32.82 20.35 14.00
CA ALA A 298 -33.41 21.68 14.05
C ALA A 298 -34.80 21.73 14.72
N ASP A 299 -35.54 20.62 14.72
CA ASP A 299 -36.84 20.47 15.37
C ASP A 299 -36.77 20.18 16.88
N GLY A 300 -35.55 20.10 17.44
CA GLY A 300 -35.34 19.77 18.85
C GLY A 300 -35.43 18.29 19.18
N THR A 301 -35.43 17.39 18.20
CA THR A 301 -35.28 15.93 18.38
C THR A 301 -33.82 15.48 18.32
N GLN A 302 -33.51 14.30 18.87
CA GLN A 302 -32.16 13.73 18.82
C GLN A 302 -31.95 12.98 17.50
N TRP A 303 -30.78 13.13 16.90
CA TRP A 303 -30.45 12.43 15.65
C TRP A 303 -30.35 10.92 15.87
N PRO A 304 -31.07 10.06 15.13
CA PRO A 304 -31.00 8.60 15.31
C PRO A 304 -29.69 7.97 14.80
N GLY A 305 -28.93 8.68 13.97
CA GLY A 305 -27.68 8.17 13.37
C GLY A 305 -26.45 8.40 14.23
N THR A 306 -25.31 8.60 13.57
CA THR A 306 -24.01 8.86 14.20
C THR A 306 -23.97 10.27 14.78
N TRP A 307 -23.60 10.37 16.05
CA TRP A 307 -23.42 11.64 16.76
C TRP A 307 -22.01 12.22 16.58
N ILE A 308 -21.88 13.54 16.77
CA ILE A 308 -20.58 14.25 16.79
C ILE A 308 -19.70 13.66 17.90
N GLU A 309 -20.24 13.55 19.10
CA GLU A 309 -19.64 12.80 20.20
C GLU A 309 -20.24 11.39 20.20
N GLN A 310 -19.46 10.44 19.70
CA GLN A 310 -19.92 9.07 19.46
C GLN A 310 -20.16 8.33 20.78
N VAL A 311 -21.34 7.73 20.91
CA VAL A 311 -21.73 6.89 22.06
C VAL A 311 -22.32 5.57 21.58
N ASP A 312 -22.51 4.61 22.48
CA ASP A 312 -23.15 3.35 22.13
C ASP A 312 -24.55 3.60 21.52
N ASN A 313 -24.87 2.86 20.46
CA ASN A 313 -26.04 3.04 19.59
C ASN A 313 -26.08 4.30 18.70
N HIS A 314 -25.11 5.22 18.83
CA HIS A 314 -24.98 6.42 18.00
C HIS A 314 -23.53 6.67 17.54
N ARG A 315 -22.80 5.60 17.22
CA ARG A 315 -21.39 5.67 16.77
C ARG A 315 -21.23 5.15 15.35
N ARG A 316 -20.10 5.48 14.73
CA ARG A 316 -19.80 4.99 13.37
C ARG A 316 -19.78 3.46 13.38
N GLY A 317 -20.62 2.84 12.54
CA GLY A 317 -20.78 1.38 12.50
C GLY A 317 -21.76 0.80 13.54
N GLN A 318 -22.45 1.63 14.33
CA GLN A 318 -23.52 1.22 15.22
C GLN A 318 -24.58 2.33 15.36
N HIS A 319 -25.63 2.24 14.56
CA HIS A 319 -26.80 3.11 14.61
C HIS A 319 -28.00 2.46 13.89
N ALA A 320 -29.21 2.94 14.20
CA ALA A 320 -30.44 2.49 13.55
C ALA A 320 -30.47 2.90 12.07
N GLY A 321 -31.32 2.22 11.29
CA GLY A 321 -31.63 2.62 9.92
C GLY A 321 -32.46 3.91 9.87
N ILE A 322 -32.19 4.76 8.89
CA ILE A 322 -32.85 6.06 8.67
C ILE A 322 -33.31 6.15 7.21
N VAL A 323 -34.58 6.45 6.98
CA VAL A 323 -35.12 6.83 5.66
C VAL A 323 -35.91 8.11 5.83
N GLN A 324 -35.62 9.10 4.98
CA GLN A 324 -36.34 10.37 4.96
C GLN A 324 -36.62 10.76 3.50
N VAL A 325 -37.88 10.97 3.17
CA VAL A 325 -38.29 11.51 1.86
C VAL A 325 -38.23 13.03 1.95
N ILE A 326 -37.21 13.64 1.35
CA ILE A 326 -36.93 15.08 1.42
C ILE A 326 -37.77 15.84 0.40
N LEU A 327 -37.83 15.32 -0.83
CA LEU A 327 -38.74 15.78 -1.87
C LEU A 327 -39.69 14.64 -2.20
N GLY A 328 -40.99 14.87 -2.03
CA GLY A 328 -42.03 13.88 -2.35
C GLY A 328 -42.16 13.62 -3.85
N HIS A 329 -42.91 12.58 -4.21
CA HIS A 329 -43.18 12.27 -5.62
C HIS A 329 -43.96 13.42 -6.28
N PRO A 330 -43.49 13.98 -7.41
CA PRO A 330 -44.21 15.05 -8.09
C PRO A 330 -45.51 14.54 -8.73
N SER A 331 -46.51 15.41 -8.87
CA SER A 331 -47.74 15.07 -9.59
C SER A 331 -47.46 14.78 -11.05
N CYS A 332 -48.25 13.94 -11.73
CA CYS A 332 -48.02 13.60 -13.16
C CYS A 332 -48.21 14.79 -14.13
N LYS A 333 -48.99 15.82 -13.75
CA LYS A 333 -49.22 17.01 -14.57
C LYS A 333 -48.11 18.06 -14.36
N PRO A 334 -47.59 18.71 -15.43
CA PRO A 334 -46.67 19.84 -15.32
C PRO A 334 -47.22 20.97 -14.42
N GLN A 335 -46.36 21.54 -13.58
CA GLN A 335 -46.70 22.71 -12.77
C GLN A 335 -45.81 23.86 -13.22
N LEU A 336 -46.43 24.89 -13.82
CA LEU A 336 -45.71 26.07 -14.30
C LEU A 336 -45.38 27.00 -13.12
N GLY A 337 -44.22 27.65 -13.21
CA GLY A 337 -43.76 28.59 -12.19
C GLY A 337 -44.52 29.91 -12.18
N SER A 338 -44.19 30.76 -11.21
CA SER A 338 -44.74 32.11 -11.12
C SER A 338 -44.06 33.08 -12.09
N PRO A 339 -44.77 34.12 -12.57
CA PRO A 339 -44.13 35.23 -13.27
C PRO A 339 -43.22 36.02 -12.34
N ALA A 340 -42.32 36.83 -12.91
CA ALA A 340 -41.44 37.69 -12.13
C ALA A 340 -42.25 38.66 -11.24
N SER A 341 -41.89 38.75 -9.96
CA SER A 341 -42.51 39.64 -8.96
C SER A 341 -41.44 40.50 -8.25
N ALA A 342 -41.89 41.42 -7.39
CA ALA A 342 -40.99 42.24 -6.57
C ALA A 342 -40.09 41.39 -5.65
N ASP A 343 -40.63 40.28 -5.12
CA ASP A 343 -39.92 39.35 -4.23
C ASP A 343 -39.11 38.29 -4.99
N ASN A 344 -39.57 37.90 -6.19
CA ASN A 344 -38.83 37.00 -7.07
C ASN A 344 -38.76 37.52 -8.51
N PRO A 345 -37.73 38.32 -8.87
CA PRO A 345 -37.58 38.85 -10.23
C PRO A 345 -37.28 37.82 -11.32
N LEU A 346 -37.25 36.52 -11.03
CA LEU A 346 -37.06 35.46 -12.03
C LEU A 346 -38.41 35.03 -12.60
N ASP A 347 -38.55 35.12 -13.92
CA ASP A 347 -39.76 34.64 -14.60
C ASP A 347 -39.63 33.15 -14.93
N PHE A 348 -40.46 32.33 -14.28
CA PHE A 348 -40.60 30.89 -14.53
C PHE A 348 -42.00 30.51 -15.04
N SER A 349 -42.79 31.47 -15.50
CA SER A 349 -44.18 31.27 -15.96
C SER A 349 -44.36 30.20 -17.03
N ASN A 350 -43.34 29.97 -17.87
CA ASN A 350 -43.35 28.98 -18.95
C ASN A 350 -42.47 27.75 -18.68
N VAL A 351 -42.09 27.52 -17.41
CA VAL A 351 -41.16 26.47 -17.02
C VAL A 351 -41.80 25.55 -16.00
N ASP A 352 -41.70 24.24 -16.22
CA ASP A 352 -42.09 23.25 -15.22
C ASP A 352 -41.17 23.35 -14.01
N THR A 353 -41.72 23.64 -12.84
CA THR A 353 -40.97 23.84 -11.58
C THR A 353 -40.93 22.60 -10.70
N ARG A 354 -41.63 21.52 -11.08
CA ARG A 354 -41.63 20.26 -10.34
C ARG A 354 -40.21 19.69 -10.18
N LEU A 355 -39.96 19.13 -9.02
CA LEU A 355 -38.72 18.41 -8.70
C LEU A 355 -39.01 16.91 -8.62
N PRO A 356 -38.06 16.05 -9.04
CA PRO A 356 -38.18 14.61 -8.85
C PRO A 356 -38.06 14.25 -7.36
N MET A 357 -38.51 13.05 -7.00
CA MET A 357 -38.43 12.55 -5.62
C MET A 357 -36.95 12.46 -5.17
N LEU A 358 -36.67 12.90 -3.95
CA LEU A 358 -35.35 12.80 -3.31
C LEU A 358 -35.48 12.12 -1.95
N VAL A 359 -34.80 10.99 -1.79
CA VAL A 359 -34.82 10.18 -0.57
C VAL A 359 -33.42 10.12 0.02
N TYR A 360 -33.29 10.52 1.28
CA TYR A 360 -32.09 10.31 2.08
C TYR A 360 -32.21 9.00 2.85
N MET A 361 -31.14 8.22 2.84
CA MET A 361 -31.08 6.93 3.51
C MET A 361 -29.78 6.75 4.26
N SER A 362 -29.83 6.07 5.39
CA SER A 362 -28.67 5.49 6.06
C SER A 362 -29.05 4.13 6.62
N ARG A 363 -28.40 3.07 6.17
CA ARG A 363 -28.72 1.68 6.58
C ARG A 363 -28.37 1.41 8.04
N GLU A 364 -29.03 0.43 8.64
CA GLU A 364 -28.68 0.00 10.00
C GLU A 364 -27.26 -0.57 10.02
N LYS A 365 -26.50 -0.20 11.06
CA LYS A 365 -25.18 -0.77 11.35
C LYS A 365 -25.16 -1.27 12.78
N ARG A 366 -24.55 -2.44 13.00
CA ARG A 366 -24.38 -3.07 14.31
C ARG A 366 -22.98 -3.70 14.42
N PRO A 367 -22.35 -3.66 15.61
CA PRO A 367 -21.09 -4.36 15.85
C PRO A 367 -21.25 -5.85 15.56
N GLY A 368 -20.24 -6.45 14.91
CA GLY A 368 -20.23 -7.87 14.58
C GLY A 368 -20.84 -8.23 13.22
N TYR A 369 -21.60 -7.33 12.59
CA TYR A 369 -22.11 -7.52 11.22
C TYR A 369 -21.18 -6.86 10.20
N ASN A 370 -20.80 -7.59 9.15
CA ASN A 370 -20.04 -7.00 8.04
C ASN A 370 -21.00 -6.27 7.10
N HIS A 371 -20.88 -4.94 7.01
CA HIS A 371 -21.76 -4.11 6.18
C HIS A 371 -21.40 -4.12 4.69
N GLN A 372 -20.33 -4.78 4.24
CA GLN A 372 -20.04 -4.95 2.79
C GLN A 372 -19.87 -3.64 2.00
N LYS A 373 -19.52 -2.53 2.68
CA LYS A 373 -19.23 -1.21 2.07
C LYS A 373 -20.30 -0.81 1.03
N LYS A 374 -19.90 -0.33 -0.14
CA LYS A 374 -20.79 0.17 -1.21
C LYS A 374 -21.79 -0.88 -1.71
N ALA A 375 -21.38 -2.15 -1.84
CA ALA A 375 -22.26 -3.23 -2.30
C ALA A 375 -23.50 -3.38 -1.40
N GLY A 376 -23.28 -3.40 -0.08
CA GLY A 376 -24.39 -3.51 0.88
C GLY A 376 -25.28 -2.27 0.89
N ALA A 377 -24.73 -1.07 0.68
CA ALA A 377 -25.51 0.16 0.60
C ALA A 377 -26.46 0.13 -0.61
N MET A 378 -25.94 -0.28 -1.78
CA MET A 378 -26.75 -0.43 -3.00
C MET A 378 -27.79 -1.54 -2.89
N ASN A 379 -27.49 -2.65 -2.19
CA ASN A 379 -28.47 -3.72 -1.95
C ASN A 379 -29.62 -3.26 -1.04
N VAL A 380 -29.33 -2.49 0.02
CA VAL A 380 -30.37 -1.89 0.87
C VAL A 380 -31.23 -0.91 0.08
N MET A 381 -30.62 -0.03 -0.72
CA MET A 381 -31.36 0.87 -1.61
C MET A 381 -32.23 0.12 -2.62
N LEU A 382 -31.76 -1.01 -3.16
CA LEU A 382 -32.53 -1.83 -4.09
C LEU A 382 -33.80 -2.41 -3.45
N ARG A 383 -33.73 -2.78 -2.16
CA ARG A 383 -34.89 -3.25 -1.38
C ARG A 383 -35.87 -2.12 -1.08
N VAL A 384 -35.37 -1.01 -0.54
CA VAL A 384 -36.19 0.14 -0.13
C VAL A 384 -36.87 0.81 -1.33
N SER A 385 -36.13 1.03 -2.42
CA SER A 385 -36.70 1.60 -3.66
C SER A 385 -37.82 0.73 -4.25
N ALA A 386 -37.78 -0.60 -4.06
CA ALA A 386 -38.85 -1.49 -4.55
C ALA A 386 -40.20 -1.24 -3.86
N LEU A 387 -40.20 -0.70 -2.63
CA LEU A 387 -41.42 -0.31 -1.93
C LEU A 387 -41.82 1.15 -2.15
N LEU A 388 -40.86 2.03 -2.45
CA LEU A 388 -41.12 3.47 -2.59
C LEU A 388 -41.50 3.87 -4.03
N SER A 389 -40.73 3.43 -5.03
CA SER A 389 -40.91 3.84 -6.43
C SER A 389 -41.07 2.67 -7.39
N ASN A 390 -40.41 1.55 -7.08
CA ASN A 390 -40.37 0.30 -7.83
C ASN A 390 -40.07 0.46 -9.33
N ALA A 391 -39.10 1.32 -9.68
CA ALA A 391 -38.76 1.59 -11.07
C ALA A 391 -38.13 0.36 -11.75
N PRO A 392 -38.48 0.02 -13.01
CA PRO A 392 -37.91 -1.15 -13.70
C PRO A 392 -36.41 -1.02 -14.02
N PHE A 393 -35.87 0.21 -14.01
CA PHE A 393 -34.47 0.50 -14.25
C PHE A 393 -33.83 1.23 -13.06
N VAL A 394 -32.56 0.94 -12.81
CA VAL A 394 -31.78 1.51 -11.71
C VAL A 394 -30.47 2.06 -12.27
N VAL A 395 -30.15 3.33 -12.02
CA VAL A 395 -28.86 3.94 -12.39
C VAL A 395 -28.04 4.14 -11.14
N ASN A 396 -26.75 3.84 -11.18
CA ASN A 396 -25.89 3.99 -10.02
C ASN A 396 -24.80 5.06 -10.24
N PHE A 397 -24.48 5.82 -9.19
CA PHE A 397 -23.50 6.89 -9.18
C PHE A 397 -22.63 6.84 -7.92
N ASP A 398 -21.38 7.26 -8.09
CA ASP A 398 -20.52 7.68 -6.99
C ASP A 398 -20.84 9.14 -6.62
N GLY A 399 -20.64 9.52 -5.35
CA GLY A 399 -20.91 10.88 -4.86
C GLY A 399 -20.10 11.98 -5.58
N ASP A 400 -19.05 11.63 -6.31
CA ASP A 400 -18.18 12.54 -7.05
C ASP A 400 -18.40 12.53 -8.58
N HIS A 401 -19.44 11.85 -9.07
CA HIS A 401 -19.78 11.80 -10.50
C HIS A 401 -21.11 12.50 -10.77
N TYR A 402 -21.08 13.51 -11.65
CA TYR A 402 -22.24 14.33 -11.98
C TYR A 402 -22.69 14.15 -13.43
N ILE A 403 -23.92 14.57 -13.71
CA ILE A 403 -24.51 14.58 -15.06
C ILE A 403 -24.01 15.79 -15.84
N ASN A 404 -23.17 15.51 -16.84
CA ASN A 404 -22.60 16.51 -17.72
C ASN A 404 -23.56 16.84 -18.88
N ASN A 405 -24.15 15.82 -19.51
CA ASN A 405 -25.13 15.99 -20.58
C ASN A 405 -26.52 15.61 -20.07
N SER A 406 -27.49 16.51 -20.24
CA SER A 406 -28.86 16.29 -19.73
C SER A 406 -29.63 15.14 -20.34
N GLN A 407 -29.23 14.66 -21.52
CA GLN A 407 -29.88 13.52 -22.17
C GLN A 407 -29.36 12.17 -21.64
N ALA A 408 -28.50 12.16 -20.61
CA ALA A 408 -27.86 10.96 -20.08
C ALA A 408 -28.83 9.87 -19.58
N LEU A 409 -30.07 10.22 -19.19
CA LEU A 409 -31.08 9.24 -18.79
C LEU A 409 -31.92 8.71 -19.97
N ARG A 410 -32.03 9.46 -21.07
CA ARG A 410 -32.71 9.03 -22.31
C ARG A 410 -31.82 8.17 -23.21
N ALA A 411 -30.53 8.48 -23.28
CA ALA A 411 -29.54 7.74 -24.07
C ALA A 411 -29.52 6.21 -23.82
N PRO A 412 -29.50 5.70 -22.58
CA PRO A 412 -29.47 4.27 -22.32
C PRO A 412 -30.81 3.58 -22.62
N MET A 413 -31.94 4.32 -22.60
CA MET A 413 -33.26 3.79 -22.98
C MET A 413 -33.31 3.35 -24.42
N CYS A 414 -32.54 4.00 -25.30
CA CYS A 414 -32.38 3.57 -26.69
C CYS A 414 -31.89 2.12 -26.82
N PHE A 415 -31.10 1.64 -25.85
CA PHE A 415 -30.60 0.26 -25.83
C PHE A 415 -31.54 -0.67 -25.05
N MET A 416 -32.12 -0.21 -23.95
CA MET A 416 -33.00 -1.02 -23.10
C MET A 416 -34.34 -1.34 -23.74
N LEU A 417 -34.85 -0.44 -24.57
CA LEU A 417 -36.16 -0.52 -25.23
C LEU A 417 -36.06 -0.95 -26.71
N ASP A 418 -34.85 -1.18 -27.23
CA ASP A 418 -34.69 -1.60 -28.62
C ASP A 418 -35.38 -2.95 -28.86
N PRO A 419 -36.28 -3.07 -29.87
CA PRO A 419 -37.03 -4.29 -30.12
C PRO A 419 -36.17 -5.51 -30.46
N ARG A 420 -34.92 -5.32 -30.95
CA ARG A 420 -34.06 -6.42 -31.42
C ARG A 420 -33.42 -7.18 -30.26
N ASP A 421 -32.92 -6.47 -29.25
CA ASP A 421 -32.14 -7.09 -28.15
C ASP A 421 -32.28 -6.40 -26.78
N GLY A 422 -33.14 -5.39 -26.65
CA GLY A 422 -33.31 -4.63 -25.40
C GLY A 422 -33.75 -5.51 -24.24
N GLN A 423 -34.61 -6.50 -24.50
CA GLN A 423 -35.09 -7.49 -23.51
C GLN A 423 -33.98 -8.35 -22.90
N ASN A 424 -32.86 -8.56 -23.60
CA ASN A 424 -31.72 -9.35 -23.13
C ASN A 424 -30.56 -8.50 -22.58
N THR A 425 -30.73 -7.18 -22.57
CA THR A 425 -29.74 -6.25 -22.01
C THR A 425 -29.97 -6.12 -20.50
N ALA A 426 -28.98 -6.51 -19.71
CA ALA A 426 -28.99 -6.34 -18.25
C ALA A 426 -28.57 -4.94 -17.84
N PHE A 427 -27.55 -4.38 -18.49
CA PHE A 427 -27.07 -3.06 -18.16
C PHE A 427 -26.44 -2.31 -19.34
N VAL A 428 -26.47 -0.98 -19.28
CA VAL A 428 -25.82 -0.06 -20.20
C VAL A 428 -24.76 0.73 -19.43
N GLN A 429 -23.50 0.53 -19.77
CA GLN A 429 -22.34 1.21 -19.17
C GLN A 429 -21.96 2.44 -19.98
N PHE A 430 -21.73 3.56 -19.30
CA PHE A 430 -21.15 4.76 -19.91
C PHE A 430 -19.63 4.84 -19.69
N PRO A 431 -18.88 5.53 -20.58
CA PRO A 431 -17.50 5.91 -20.31
C PRO A 431 -17.40 6.81 -19.08
N GLN A 432 -16.51 6.48 -18.15
CA GLN A 432 -16.14 7.42 -17.08
C GLN A 432 -15.15 8.43 -17.65
N ARG A 433 -15.40 9.71 -17.37
CA ARG A 433 -14.54 10.83 -17.75
C ARG A 433 -14.24 11.63 -16.50
N PHE A 434 -13.02 12.14 -16.41
CA PHE A 434 -12.57 12.87 -15.24
C PHE A 434 -12.22 14.31 -15.59
N ASP A 435 -12.64 15.22 -14.72
CA ASP A 435 -12.17 16.60 -14.72
C ASP A 435 -10.88 16.71 -13.88
N ASP A 436 -10.21 17.85 -14.00
CA ASP A 436 -9.08 18.27 -13.16
C ASP A 436 -7.87 17.32 -13.17
N VAL A 437 -7.73 16.56 -14.25
CA VAL A 437 -6.51 15.81 -14.56
C VAL A 437 -5.42 16.77 -15.05
N ASP A 438 -4.19 16.54 -14.61
CA ASP A 438 -2.99 17.20 -15.14
C ASP A 438 -2.97 17.21 -16.68
N PRO A 439 -2.66 18.35 -17.34
CA PRO A 439 -2.55 18.43 -18.79
C PRO A 439 -1.62 17.38 -19.43
N THR A 440 -0.60 16.90 -18.72
CA THR A 440 0.31 15.85 -19.23
C THR A 440 -0.12 14.42 -18.90
N ASP A 441 -1.24 14.28 -18.19
CA ASP A 441 -1.80 13.05 -17.61
C ASP A 441 -0.73 12.12 -17.06
N ARG A 442 0.14 12.66 -16.19
CA ARG A 442 1.33 11.96 -15.67
C ARG A 442 1.02 10.59 -15.08
N TYR A 443 -0.14 10.42 -14.47
CA TYR A 443 -0.56 9.18 -13.78
C TYR A 443 -1.63 8.39 -14.53
N ALA A 444 -1.85 8.70 -15.82
CA ALA A 444 -2.81 8.04 -16.69
C ALA A 444 -4.22 7.94 -16.07
N ASN A 445 -4.66 9.03 -15.44
CA ASN A 445 -5.94 9.12 -14.73
C ASN A 445 -7.13 9.10 -15.68
N HIS A 446 -7.00 9.60 -16.92
CA HIS A 446 -8.10 9.50 -17.89
C HIS A 446 -8.38 8.04 -18.31
N ASN A 447 -7.38 7.16 -18.19
CA ASN A 447 -7.46 5.73 -18.52
C ASN A 447 -8.13 5.44 -19.90
N ARG A 448 -7.81 6.28 -20.89
CA ARG A 448 -8.45 6.27 -22.23
C ARG A 448 -8.26 4.94 -22.96
N VAL A 449 -7.11 4.28 -22.81
CA VAL A 449 -6.84 2.97 -23.42
C VAL A 449 -7.85 1.91 -22.98
N PHE A 450 -8.25 1.93 -21.70
CA PHE A 450 -9.24 1.00 -21.18
C PHE A 450 -10.67 1.36 -21.62
N PHE A 451 -11.09 2.62 -21.42
CA PHE A 451 -12.46 3.05 -21.73
C PHE A 451 -12.74 3.09 -23.23
N ASP A 452 -11.79 3.52 -24.06
CA ASP A 452 -12.01 3.73 -25.49
C ASP A 452 -11.39 2.62 -26.36
N GLY A 453 -10.46 1.83 -25.83
CA GLY A 453 -9.94 0.64 -26.50
C GLY A 453 -10.66 -0.64 -26.04
N THR A 454 -10.46 -1.00 -24.77
CA THR A 454 -10.95 -2.28 -24.23
C THR A 454 -12.48 -2.34 -24.17
N MET A 455 -13.18 -1.31 -23.68
CA MET A 455 -14.65 -1.38 -23.58
C MET A 455 -15.34 -1.43 -24.95
N LEU A 456 -14.86 -0.69 -25.95
CA LEU A 456 -15.37 -0.79 -27.33
C LEU A 456 -15.14 -2.19 -27.93
N SER A 457 -14.04 -2.84 -27.55
CA SER A 457 -13.75 -4.21 -27.95
C SER A 457 -14.74 -5.21 -27.33
N LEU A 458 -14.99 -5.11 -26.02
CA LEU A 458 -15.96 -5.97 -25.33
C LEU A 458 -17.40 -5.75 -25.81
N ASN A 459 -17.73 -4.53 -26.24
CA ASN A 459 -19.02 -4.20 -26.83
C ASN A 459 -19.31 -5.00 -28.11
N GLY A 460 -18.27 -5.44 -28.83
CA GLY A 460 -18.39 -6.33 -30.00
C GLY A 460 -18.61 -7.81 -29.65
N LEU A 461 -18.55 -8.19 -28.38
CA LEU A 461 -18.74 -9.56 -27.87
C LEU A 461 -20.10 -9.68 -27.15
N GLN A 462 -20.06 -10.01 -25.85
CA GLN A 462 -21.25 -10.09 -25.00
C GLN A 462 -21.61 -8.74 -24.34
N GLY A 463 -20.67 -7.80 -24.31
CA GLY A 463 -20.85 -6.45 -23.79
C GLY A 463 -19.73 -6.01 -22.83
N PRO A 464 -19.66 -4.71 -22.50
CA PRO A 464 -18.70 -4.18 -21.53
C PRO A 464 -18.92 -4.72 -20.11
N SER A 465 -17.86 -4.74 -19.30
CA SER A 465 -17.95 -5.01 -17.87
C SER A 465 -18.57 -3.82 -17.13
N TYR A 466 -19.19 -4.08 -15.97
CA TYR A 466 -19.66 -3.04 -15.06
C TYR A 466 -18.46 -2.46 -14.27
N LEU A 467 -18.38 -1.13 -14.19
CA LEU A 467 -17.22 -0.38 -13.64
C LEU A 467 -17.55 0.51 -12.45
N GLY A 468 -18.67 0.26 -11.77
CA GLY A 468 -18.95 0.87 -10.47
C GLY A 468 -19.76 2.17 -10.48
N THR A 469 -19.87 2.90 -11.59
CA THR A 469 -20.65 4.16 -11.67
C THR A 469 -21.11 4.43 -13.11
N GLY A 470 -22.12 5.29 -13.28
CA GLY A 470 -22.66 5.70 -14.58
C GLY A 470 -23.22 4.52 -15.36
N THR A 471 -23.92 3.60 -14.70
CA THR A 471 -24.47 2.38 -15.31
C THR A 471 -25.95 2.28 -15.05
N MET A 472 -26.74 2.08 -16.12
CA MET A 472 -28.16 1.78 -16.02
C MET A 472 -28.37 0.27 -16.03
N PHE A 473 -28.94 -0.27 -14.97
CA PHE A 473 -29.32 -1.67 -14.81
C PHE A 473 -30.81 -1.87 -15.03
N ARG A 474 -31.14 -3.06 -15.52
CA ARG A 474 -32.47 -3.63 -15.43
C ARG A 474 -32.65 -4.25 -14.04
N ARG A 475 -33.68 -3.81 -13.30
CA ARG A 475 -33.93 -4.24 -11.90
C ARG A 475 -34.01 -5.77 -11.74
N VAL A 476 -34.70 -6.46 -12.63
CA VAL A 476 -34.80 -7.93 -12.58
C VAL A 476 -33.48 -8.66 -12.79
N ALA A 477 -32.51 -8.07 -13.51
CA ALA A 477 -31.18 -8.66 -13.64
C ALA A 477 -30.41 -8.55 -12.31
N LEU A 478 -30.60 -7.44 -11.55
CA LEU A 478 -30.05 -7.30 -10.20
C LEU A 478 -30.64 -8.35 -9.26
N TYR A 479 -31.94 -8.66 -9.36
CA TYR A 479 -32.57 -9.75 -8.61
C TYR A 479 -32.07 -11.16 -8.97
N GLY A 480 -31.15 -11.31 -9.94
CA GLY A 480 -30.57 -12.59 -10.31
C GLY A 480 -31.49 -13.44 -11.19
N MET A 481 -32.48 -12.82 -11.82
CA MET A 481 -33.37 -13.49 -12.78
C MET A 481 -32.66 -13.71 -14.11
N GLU A 482 -33.04 -14.77 -14.83
CA GLU A 482 -32.51 -15.07 -16.16
C GLU A 482 -33.05 -14.08 -17.22
N PRO A 483 -32.29 -13.85 -18.32
CA PRO A 483 -32.75 -13.01 -19.42
C PRO A 483 -33.97 -13.60 -20.10
N ALA A 484 -34.77 -12.75 -20.76
CA ALA A 484 -36.02 -13.15 -21.42
C ALA A 484 -35.84 -14.37 -22.35
N ARG A 485 -34.75 -14.42 -23.13
CA ARG A 485 -34.43 -15.55 -24.02
C ARG A 485 -34.27 -16.92 -23.35
N TYR A 486 -34.02 -16.98 -22.05
CA TYR A 486 -33.88 -18.23 -21.29
C TYR A 486 -34.99 -18.40 -20.25
N ARG A 487 -35.89 -17.43 -20.13
CA ARG A 487 -36.96 -17.42 -19.13
C ARG A 487 -38.19 -18.15 -19.66
N ALA A 488 -38.85 -18.93 -18.81
CA ALA A 488 -40.21 -19.41 -19.09
C ALA A 488 -41.21 -18.24 -19.05
N GLU A 489 -42.30 -18.30 -19.83
CA GLU A 489 -43.26 -17.19 -20.03
C GLU A 489 -43.84 -16.60 -18.72
N ASN A 490 -43.87 -17.38 -17.63
CA ASN A 490 -44.30 -16.91 -16.31
C ASN A 490 -43.12 -16.84 -15.33
N ILE A 491 -42.88 -15.67 -14.73
CA ILE A 491 -41.95 -15.50 -13.60
C ILE A 491 -42.52 -16.26 -12.39
N LYS A 492 -42.12 -17.53 -12.21
CA LYS A 492 -42.47 -18.31 -11.02
C LYS A 492 -41.59 -17.90 -9.84
N LEU A 493 -41.99 -16.85 -9.12
CA LEU A 493 -41.30 -16.39 -7.90
C LEU A 493 -41.47 -17.39 -6.72
N ALA A 494 -42.48 -18.26 -6.79
CA ALA A 494 -42.87 -19.21 -5.74
C ALA A 494 -41.75 -20.19 -5.32
N GLY A 495 -40.77 -20.48 -6.18
CA GLY A 495 -39.64 -21.36 -5.85
C GLY A 495 -38.44 -20.65 -5.21
N LYS A 496 -38.44 -19.31 -5.14
CA LYS A 496 -37.29 -18.48 -4.74
C LYS A 496 -37.56 -17.52 -3.57
N VAL A 497 -38.72 -17.62 -2.93
CA VAL A 497 -39.14 -16.70 -1.85
C VAL A 497 -38.08 -16.61 -0.74
N ASN A 498 -37.52 -17.75 -0.31
CA ASN A 498 -36.47 -17.81 0.71
C ASN A 498 -35.14 -17.16 0.27
N GLU A 499 -34.89 -16.98 -1.04
CA GLU A 499 -33.68 -16.31 -1.55
C GLU A 499 -33.70 -14.79 -1.28
N PHE A 500 -34.89 -14.18 -1.16
CA PHE A 500 -35.07 -12.72 -1.14
C PHE A 500 -35.24 -12.11 0.26
N GLY A 501 -35.47 -12.93 1.28
CA GLY A 501 -35.65 -12.52 2.68
C GLY A 501 -37.08 -12.75 3.20
N SER A 502 -37.40 -12.15 4.35
CA SER A 502 -38.65 -12.40 5.08
C SER A 502 -39.80 -11.43 4.78
N SER A 503 -39.55 -10.30 4.10
CA SER A 503 -40.58 -9.29 3.84
C SER A 503 -41.50 -9.71 2.70
N THR A 504 -42.77 -9.97 3.02
CA THR A 504 -43.81 -10.31 2.04
C THR A 504 -44.15 -9.14 1.12
N SER A 505 -44.23 -7.92 1.67
CA SER A 505 -44.45 -6.68 0.90
C SER A 505 -43.39 -6.50 -0.19
N PHE A 506 -42.11 -6.69 0.16
CA PHE A 506 -41.02 -6.61 -0.81
C PHE A 506 -41.13 -7.68 -1.88
N ILE A 507 -41.36 -8.94 -1.50
CA ILE A 507 -41.44 -10.07 -2.45
C ILE A 507 -42.62 -9.88 -3.41
N ASN A 508 -43.76 -9.41 -2.91
CA ASN A 508 -44.95 -9.13 -3.72
C ASN A 508 -44.75 -7.95 -4.68
N SER A 509 -43.85 -7.01 -4.37
CA SER A 509 -43.51 -5.89 -5.27
C SER A 509 -42.60 -6.28 -6.44
N MET A 510 -41.94 -7.45 -6.41
CA MET A 510 -40.95 -7.83 -7.41
C MET A 510 -41.50 -8.11 -8.82
N PRO A 511 -42.64 -8.83 -9.01
CA PRO A 511 -43.22 -9.04 -10.34
C PRO A 511 -43.60 -7.73 -11.03
N ASP A 512 -44.07 -6.79 -10.23
CA ASP A 512 -44.46 -5.45 -10.61
C ASP A 512 -43.28 -4.63 -11.19
N GLY A 513 -42.11 -4.72 -10.56
CA GLY A 513 -40.86 -4.11 -11.05
C GLY A 513 -40.25 -4.83 -12.27
N ALA A 514 -40.83 -5.94 -12.73
CA ALA A 514 -40.44 -6.63 -13.96
C ALA A 514 -41.14 -6.06 -15.21
N ILE A 515 -42.23 -5.31 -15.03
CA ILE A 515 -42.99 -4.68 -16.11
C ILE A 515 -42.22 -3.45 -16.60
N GLN A 516 -41.76 -3.50 -17.86
CA GLN A 516 -40.84 -2.49 -18.38
C GLN A 516 -41.47 -1.13 -18.60
N GLU A 517 -42.76 -1.11 -18.98
CA GLU A 517 -43.51 0.11 -19.29
C GLU A 517 -44.03 0.82 -18.02
N ARG A 518 -43.71 0.29 -16.83
CA ARG A 518 -44.20 0.80 -15.57
C ARG A 518 -43.60 2.19 -15.27
N SER A 519 -44.50 3.13 -14.94
CA SER A 519 -44.14 4.43 -14.35
C SER A 519 -43.97 4.30 -12.83
N ILE A 520 -43.26 5.25 -12.23
CA ILE A 520 -43.14 5.31 -10.77
C ILE A 520 -44.53 5.58 -10.17
N THR A 521 -44.91 4.78 -9.18
CA THR A 521 -46.17 4.96 -8.45
C THR A 521 -45.93 5.83 -7.21
N PRO A 522 -46.70 6.92 -7.01
CA PRO A 522 -46.61 7.70 -5.78
C PRO A 522 -47.09 6.86 -4.60
N VAL A 523 -46.25 6.71 -3.58
CA VAL A 523 -46.58 5.99 -2.35
C VAL A 523 -46.65 6.98 -1.19
N LEU A 524 -47.79 7.00 -0.49
CA LEU A 524 -47.93 7.68 0.80
C LEU A 524 -47.21 6.84 1.85
N VAL A 525 -46.24 7.43 2.54
CA VAL A 525 -45.53 6.76 3.62
C VAL A 525 -46.44 6.74 4.85
N ASP A 526 -47.13 5.62 5.04
CA ASP A 526 -47.90 5.34 6.26
C ASP A 526 -47.04 4.60 7.31
N GLU A 527 -47.61 4.34 8.48
CA GLU A 527 -46.92 3.69 9.59
C GLU A 527 -46.54 2.24 9.27
N ALA A 528 -47.38 1.54 8.50
CA ALA A 528 -47.13 0.16 8.08
C ALA A 528 -45.93 0.06 7.12
N LEU A 529 -45.89 0.93 6.11
CA LEU A 529 -44.76 1.03 5.18
C LEU A 529 -43.48 1.44 5.91
N SER A 530 -43.57 2.36 6.86
CA SER A 530 -42.41 2.79 7.66
C SER A 530 -41.78 1.64 8.44
N ASN A 531 -42.61 0.77 9.04
CA ASN A 531 -42.15 -0.44 9.74
C ASN A 531 -41.53 -1.48 8.79
N ASP A 532 -42.11 -1.66 7.61
CA ASP A 532 -41.55 -2.54 6.56
C ASP A 532 -40.20 -2.02 6.05
N LEU A 533 -40.08 -0.71 5.81
CA LEU A 533 -38.84 -0.06 5.40
C LEU A 533 -37.74 -0.21 6.46
N ALA A 534 -38.07 -0.01 7.73
CA ALA A 534 -37.16 -0.24 8.84
C ALA A 534 -36.64 -1.69 8.86
N THR A 535 -37.53 -2.66 8.62
CA THR A 535 -37.18 -4.09 8.54
C THR A 535 -36.22 -4.39 7.38
N LEU A 536 -36.47 -3.86 6.18
CA LEU A 536 -35.64 -4.08 4.98
C LEU A 536 -34.21 -3.54 5.10
N MET A 537 -34.02 -2.56 5.99
CA MET A 537 -32.74 -1.91 6.24
C MET A 537 -31.94 -2.56 7.35
N THR A 538 -32.51 -3.52 8.06
CA THR A 538 -31.81 -4.18 9.15
C THR A 538 -30.61 -4.96 8.65
N CYS A 539 -29.54 -5.00 9.45
CA CYS A 539 -28.35 -5.76 9.08
C CYS A 539 -28.60 -7.28 9.06
N ALA A 540 -29.57 -7.75 9.85
CA ALA A 540 -29.98 -9.16 9.93
C ALA A 540 -30.94 -9.58 8.80
N TYR A 541 -31.48 -8.65 8.00
CA TYR A 541 -32.39 -8.98 6.89
C TYR A 541 -31.76 -9.96 5.89
N GLU A 542 -30.45 -9.91 5.74
CA GLU A 542 -29.70 -10.69 4.76
C GLU A 542 -29.35 -12.10 5.27
N ASP A 543 -29.56 -12.38 6.56
CA ASP A 543 -29.23 -13.66 7.17
C ASP A 543 -30.12 -14.78 6.60
N GLY A 544 -29.48 -15.87 6.16
CA GLY A 544 -30.15 -17.00 5.51
C GLY A 544 -30.66 -16.74 4.09
N SER A 545 -30.51 -15.52 3.56
CA SER A 545 -30.92 -15.14 2.21
C SER A 545 -29.80 -15.35 1.17
N SER A 546 -30.09 -15.05 -0.09
CA SER A 546 -29.13 -15.07 -1.20
C SER A 546 -28.57 -13.68 -1.55
N TRP A 547 -28.88 -12.65 -0.77
CA TRP A 547 -28.34 -11.30 -0.95
C TRP A 547 -26.82 -11.28 -0.89
N GLY A 548 -26.19 -10.60 -1.86
CA GLY A 548 -24.75 -10.53 -2.00
C GLY A 548 -24.06 -11.78 -2.55
N ARG A 549 -24.79 -12.89 -2.72
CA ARG A 549 -24.31 -14.10 -3.39
C ARG A 549 -24.88 -14.20 -4.80
N ASP A 550 -26.19 -14.37 -4.90
CA ASP A 550 -26.91 -14.54 -6.17
C ASP A 550 -27.85 -13.37 -6.50
N VAL A 551 -28.18 -12.56 -5.49
CA VAL A 551 -29.10 -11.41 -5.58
C VAL A 551 -28.35 -10.11 -5.27
N GLY A 552 -28.58 -9.08 -6.08
CA GLY A 552 -28.00 -7.75 -5.91
C GLY A 552 -26.54 -7.64 -6.37
N TRP A 553 -25.82 -6.70 -5.76
CA TRP A 553 -24.37 -6.54 -5.87
C TRP A 553 -23.65 -7.55 -4.98
N VAL A 554 -22.60 -8.16 -5.53
CA VAL A 554 -21.88 -9.28 -4.92
C VAL A 554 -20.99 -8.83 -3.76
N TYR A 555 -20.92 -9.63 -2.70
CA TYR A 555 -20.18 -9.35 -1.46
C TYR A 555 -18.79 -10.01 -1.41
N ASN A 556 -17.99 -9.61 -0.41
CA ASN A 556 -16.70 -10.20 -0.03
C ASN A 556 -15.58 -10.13 -1.09
N ILE A 557 -15.79 -9.37 -2.17
CA ILE A 557 -14.80 -9.09 -3.21
C ILE A 557 -14.67 -7.57 -3.32
N ALA A 558 -13.44 -7.05 -3.25
CA ALA A 558 -13.15 -5.62 -3.21
C ALA A 558 -13.49 -4.87 -4.52
N THR A 559 -13.61 -5.60 -5.63
CA THR A 559 -14.12 -5.12 -6.92
C THR A 559 -15.51 -5.71 -7.15
N GLU A 560 -16.48 -5.30 -6.33
CA GLU A 560 -17.86 -5.79 -6.39
C GLU A 560 -18.52 -5.50 -7.74
N ASP A 561 -18.05 -4.46 -8.41
CA ASP A 561 -18.50 -4.01 -9.72
C ASP A 561 -18.25 -5.05 -10.81
N VAL A 562 -16.98 -5.38 -11.08
CA VAL A 562 -16.60 -6.30 -12.15
C VAL A 562 -17.23 -7.68 -11.93
N VAL A 563 -17.25 -8.17 -10.68
CA VAL A 563 -17.84 -9.48 -10.36
C VAL A 563 -19.37 -9.49 -10.49
N THR A 564 -20.06 -8.39 -10.17
CA THR A 564 -21.51 -8.29 -10.37
C THR A 564 -21.85 -8.32 -11.86
N GLY A 565 -21.09 -7.59 -12.69
CA GLY A 565 -21.23 -7.65 -14.14
C GLY A 565 -20.95 -9.06 -14.70
N PHE A 566 -19.89 -9.71 -14.20
CA PHE A 566 -19.56 -11.10 -14.57
C PHE A 566 -20.68 -12.08 -14.20
N ARG A 567 -21.29 -11.96 -13.02
CA ARG A 567 -22.42 -12.79 -12.59
C ARG A 567 -23.57 -12.70 -13.59
N MET A 568 -23.94 -11.50 -14.00
CA MET A 568 -25.00 -11.29 -15.00
C MET A 568 -24.64 -11.89 -16.36
N HIS A 569 -23.41 -11.68 -16.86
CA HIS A 569 -22.96 -12.28 -18.12
C HIS A 569 -22.91 -13.81 -18.06
N ARG A 570 -22.48 -14.40 -16.93
CA ARG A 570 -22.48 -15.85 -16.71
C ARG A 570 -23.90 -16.44 -16.74
N GLN A 571 -24.90 -15.70 -16.28
CA GLN A 571 -26.31 -16.09 -16.38
C GLN A 571 -26.86 -16.00 -17.82
N GLY A 572 -26.11 -15.36 -18.72
CA GLY A 572 -26.46 -15.20 -20.13
C GLY A 572 -27.04 -13.83 -20.47
N TRP A 573 -26.96 -12.83 -19.59
CA TRP A 573 -27.31 -11.46 -19.96
C TRP A 573 -26.28 -10.83 -20.90
N ARG A 574 -26.69 -9.81 -21.66
CA ARG A 574 -25.80 -8.92 -22.41
C ARG A 574 -25.69 -7.57 -21.73
N SER A 575 -24.65 -6.82 -22.08
CA SER A 575 -24.54 -5.40 -21.72
C SER A 575 -24.19 -4.57 -22.95
N MET A 576 -24.44 -3.26 -22.86
CA MET A 576 -24.15 -2.32 -23.94
C MET A 576 -23.25 -1.19 -23.46
N TYR A 577 -22.37 -0.70 -24.32
CA TYR A 577 -21.55 0.48 -24.07
C TYR A 577 -22.11 1.69 -24.82
N CYS A 578 -22.58 2.69 -24.08
CA CYS A 578 -23.20 3.89 -24.66
C CYS A 578 -22.16 4.96 -24.95
N SER A 579 -21.92 5.23 -26.24
CA SER A 579 -21.06 6.33 -26.68
C SER A 579 -21.92 7.54 -27.04
N MET A 580 -21.74 8.64 -26.31
CA MET A 580 -22.43 9.91 -26.57
C MET A 580 -21.47 11.10 -26.45
N GLU A 581 -21.73 12.12 -27.27
CA GLU A 581 -20.98 13.38 -27.29
C GLU A 581 -21.95 14.57 -27.19
N PRO A 582 -21.75 15.53 -26.25
CA PRO A 582 -20.78 15.51 -25.15
C PRO A 582 -20.99 14.32 -24.18
N ALA A 583 -19.94 13.94 -23.45
CA ALA A 583 -19.97 12.80 -22.53
C ALA A 583 -21.12 12.91 -21.50
N ALA A 584 -21.76 11.78 -21.19
CA ALA A 584 -22.90 11.71 -20.28
C ALA A 584 -22.53 12.19 -18.87
N PHE A 585 -21.45 11.63 -18.34
CA PHE A 585 -21.03 11.76 -16.96
C PHE A 585 -19.58 12.22 -16.88
N ARG A 586 -19.29 13.00 -15.85
CA ARG A 586 -17.93 13.42 -15.48
C ARG A 586 -17.77 13.30 -13.96
N GLY A 587 -16.57 13.01 -13.50
CA GLY A 587 -16.24 12.96 -12.09
C GLY A 587 -14.85 13.51 -11.79
N THR A 588 -14.39 13.38 -10.55
CA THR A 588 -13.06 13.87 -10.14
C THR A 588 -12.05 12.72 -10.05
N ALA A 589 -10.87 12.93 -10.64
CA ALA A 589 -9.78 11.96 -10.56
C ALA A 589 -8.98 12.10 -9.24
N PRO A 590 -8.34 11.02 -8.74
CA PRO A 590 -7.35 11.13 -7.68
C PRO A 590 -6.20 12.04 -8.09
N ILE A 591 -5.83 12.98 -7.21
CA ILE A 591 -4.95 14.08 -7.60
C ILE A 591 -3.47 13.71 -7.49
N ASN A 592 -3.06 12.92 -6.48
CA ASN A 592 -1.64 12.59 -6.25
C ASN A 592 -1.30 11.11 -6.53
N LEU A 593 0.00 10.83 -6.68
CA LEU A 593 0.52 9.49 -7.00
C LEU A 593 0.09 8.45 -5.95
N THR A 594 0.19 8.79 -4.66
CA THR A 594 -0.06 7.85 -3.56
C THR A 594 -1.51 7.37 -3.53
N GLU A 595 -2.48 8.28 -3.64
CA GLU A 595 -3.90 7.93 -3.68
C GLU A 595 -4.23 7.10 -4.92
N ARG A 596 -3.62 7.44 -6.07
CA ARG A 596 -3.76 6.66 -7.30
C ARG A 596 -3.22 5.23 -7.16
N LEU A 597 -2.07 5.04 -6.49
CA LEU A 597 -1.52 3.70 -6.24
C LEU A 597 -2.39 2.86 -5.29
N TYR A 598 -2.96 3.46 -4.24
CA TYR A 598 -3.91 2.76 -3.35
C TYR A 598 -5.20 2.36 -4.08
N GLN A 599 -5.69 3.18 -5.01
CA GLN A 599 -6.82 2.83 -5.87
C GLN A 599 -6.50 1.58 -6.70
N VAL A 600 -5.34 1.57 -7.37
CA VAL A 600 -4.90 0.42 -8.17
C VAL A 600 -4.64 -0.81 -7.31
N LEU A 601 -4.19 -0.65 -6.06
CA LEU A 601 -4.00 -1.76 -5.12
C LEU A 601 -5.32 -2.47 -4.85
N ARG A 602 -6.37 -1.70 -4.57
CA ARG A 602 -7.72 -2.24 -4.32
C ARG A 602 -8.28 -2.95 -5.56
N TRP A 603 -8.12 -2.38 -6.74
CA TRP A 603 -8.54 -3.01 -7.99
C TRP A 603 -7.79 -4.32 -8.25
N SER A 604 -6.48 -4.34 -8.04
CA SER A 604 -5.63 -5.51 -8.26
C SER A 604 -5.91 -6.61 -7.23
N GLY A 605 -6.10 -6.23 -5.97
CA GLY A 605 -6.51 -7.14 -4.90
C GLY A 605 -7.86 -7.79 -5.19
N GLY A 606 -8.89 -6.99 -5.53
CA GLY A 606 -10.22 -7.51 -5.87
C GLY A 606 -10.24 -8.38 -7.13
N SER A 607 -9.41 -8.05 -8.13
CA SER A 607 -9.24 -8.88 -9.33
C SER A 607 -8.70 -10.27 -9.01
N LEU A 608 -7.69 -10.35 -8.13
CA LEU A 608 -7.18 -11.64 -7.65
C LEU A 608 -8.19 -12.37 -6.75
N GLU A 609 -8.95 -11.65 -5.90
CA GLU A 609 -10.03 -12.25 -5.11
C GLU A 609 -11.07 -12.90 -6.01
N MET A 610 -11.45 -12.22 -7.10
CA MET A 610 -12.35 -12.77 -8.10
C MET A 610 -11.77 -14.05 -8.73
N PHE A 611 -10.48 -14.07 -9.10
CA PHE A 611 -9.83 -15.25 -9.66
C PHE A 611 -9.82 -16.45 -8.70
N PHE A 612 -9.54 -16.24 -7.41
CA PHE A 612 -9.49 -17.31 -6.41
C PHE A 612 -10.84 -17.61 -5.73
N SER A 613 -11.94 -16.99 -6.19
CA SER A 613 -13.30 -17.24 -5.68
C SER A 613 -14.12 -18.16 -6.60
N HIS A 614 -15.37 -18.46 -6.19
CA HIS A 614 -16.37 -19.12 -7.04
C HIS A 614 -16.74 -18.32 -8.31
N SER A 615 -16.33 -17.06 -8.40
CA SER A 615 -16.53 -16.18 -9.55
C SER A 615 -15.38 -16.23 -10.57
N ASN A 616 -14.55 -17.27 -10.55
CA ASN A 616 -13.50 -17.46 -11.56
C ASN A 616 -14.10 -17.70 -12.96
N ALA A 617 -13.60 -16.96 -13.96
CA ALA A 617 -14.03 -17.08 -15.35
C ALA A 617 -13.82 -18.49 -15.93
N LEU A 618 -12.81 -19.24 -15.47
CA LEU A 618 -12.55 -20.62 -15.91
C LEU A 618 -13.68 -21.59 -15.56
N MET A 619 -14.43 -21.31 -14.48
CA MET A 619 -15.56 -22.12 -14.01
C MET A 619 -16.90 -21.70 -14.66
N ALA A 620 -16.90 -20.71 -15.55
CA ALA A 620 -18.13 -20.22 -16.18
C ALA A 620 -18.73 -21.24 -17.16
N GLY A 621 -20.06 -21.37 -17.14
CA GLY A 621 -20.81 -22.24 -18.04
C GLY A 621 -20.82 -21.77 -19.51
N ARG A 622 -21.60 -22.48 -20.34
CA ARG A 622 -21.69 -22.24 -21.80
C ARG A 622 -22.36 -20.92 -22.20
N ARG A 623 -23.09 -20.26 -21.28
CA ARG A 623 -23.80 -19.00 -21.53
C ARG A 623 -22.87 -17.77 -21.61
N LEU A 624 -21.62 -17.89 -21.15
CA LEU A 624 -20.61 -16.85 -21.28
C LEU A 624 -19.83 -17.03 -22.59
N HIS A 625 -19.80 -16.00 -23.43
CA HIS A 625 -19.11 -16.05 -24.72
C HIS A 625 -17.62 -16.40 -24.53
N PRO A 626 -17.00 -17.29 -25.35
CA PRO A 626 -15.63 -17.74 -25.14
C PRO A 626 -14.60 -16.60 -25.06
N LEU A 627 -14.69 -15.61 -25.95
CA LEU A 627 -13.80 -14.43 -25.89
C LEU A 627 -14.11 -13.51 -24.71
N GLN A 628 -15.35 -13.49 -24.20
CA GLN A 628 -15.71 -12.76 -22.98
C GLN A 628 -15.11 -13.44 -21.75
N ARG A 629 -15.09 -14.79 -21.75
CA ARG A 629 -14.41 -15.58 -20.71
C ARG A 629 -12.91 -15.26 -20.66
N ILE A 630 -12.27 -15.17 -21.83
CA ILE A 630 -10.86 -14.76 -21.95
C ILE A 630 -10.66 -13.34 -21.41
N ALA A 631 -11.57 -12.40 -21.73
CA ALA A 631 -11.50 -11.03 -21.21
C ALA A 631 -11.59 -10.97 -19.68
N TYR A 632 -12.54 -11.69 -19.07
CA TYR A 632 -12.67 -11.76 -17.62
C TYR A 632 -11.48 -12.46 -16.95
N LEU A 633 -10.95 -13.50 -17.60
CA LEU A 633 -9.72 -14.14 -17.13
C LEU A 633 -8.58 -13.12 -17.08
N ASN A 634 -8.35 -12.38 -18.17
CA ASN A 634 -7.36 -11.30 -18.23
C ASN A 634 -7.54 -10.26 -17.12
N MET A 635 -8.77 -9.77 -16.94
CA MET A 635 -9.13 -8.79 -15.90
C MET A 635 -8.87 -9.32 -14.48
N SER A 636 -8.95 -10.63 -14.26
CA SER A 636 -8.73 -11.24 -12.94
C SER A 636 -7.26 -11.61 -12.66
N THR A 637 -6.47 -11.94 -13.70
CA THR A 637 -5.10 -12.46 -13.54
C THR A 637 -3.99 -11.45 -13.84
N TYR A 638 -4.30 -10.25 -14.36
CA TYR A 638 -3.28 -9.28 -14.75
C TYR A 638 -2.24 -8.96 -13.65
N PRO A 639 -2.55 -8.91 -12.33
CA PRO A 639 -1.55 -8.56 -11.32
C PRO A 639 -0.42 -9.58 -11.20
N ILE A 640 -0.66 -10.86 -11.56
CA ILE A 640 0.32 -11.96 -11.46
C ILE A 640 1.58 -11.66 -12.31
N VAL A 641 1.45 -10.84 -13.36
CA VAL A 641 2.55 -10.42 -14.24
C VAL A 641 3.73 -9.81 -13.48
N THR A 642 3.49 -9.25 -12.29
CA THR A 642 4.50 -8.63 -11.44
C THR A 642 5.64 -9.57 -11.06
N VAL A 643 5.36 -10.85 -10.82
CA VAL A 643 6.36 -11.86 -10.43
C VAL A 643 7.44 -11.96 -11.51
N PHE A 644 7.03 -11.86 -12.77
CA PHE A 644 7.89 -11.97 -13.93
C PHE A 644 8.54 -10.63 -14.32
N ILE A 645 7.77 -9.53 -14.28
CA ILE A 645 8.30 -8.19 -14.60
C ILE A 645 9.38 -7.77 -13.59
N LEU A 646 9.18 -8.01 -12.29
CA LEU A 646 10.19 -7.69 -11.29
C LEU A 646 11.48 -8.49 -11.50
N ALA A 647 11.39 -9.77 -11.84
CA ALA A 647 12.57 -10.57 -12.16
C ALA A 647 13.36 -9.95 -13.32
N TYR A 648 12.69 -9.64 -14.44
CA TYR A 648 13.31 -9.00 -15.60
C TYR A 648 13.91 -7.63 -15.30
N ASN A 649 13.21 -6.81 -14.52
CA ASN A 649 13.66 -5.47 -14.17
C ASN A 649 14.83 -5.46 -13.16
N LEU A 650 15.06 -6.57 -12.46
CA LEU A 650 16.16 -6.74 -11.51
C LEU A 650 17.34 -7.56 -12.06
N PHE A 651 17.18 -8.31 -13.17
CA PHE A 651 18.30 -8.93 -13.87
C PHE A 651 19.46 -7.97 -14.17
N PRO A 652 19.24 -6.67 -14.43
CA PRO A 652 20.35 -5.75 -14.64
C PRO A 652 21.32 -5.61 -13.47
N VAL A 653 20.95 -6.01 -12.26
CA VAL A 653 21.87 -6.08 -11.11
C VAL A 653 23.10 -6.94 -11.40
N LEU A 654 22.96 -7.94 -12.26
CA LEU A 654 24.05 -8.84 -12.64
C LEU A 654 25.14 -8.12 -13.45
N TRP A 655 24.80 -7.02 -14.15
CA TRP A 655 25.79 -6.16 -14.80
C TRP A 655 26.71 -5.45 -13.81
N LEU A 656 26.35 -5.33 -12.53
CA LEU A 656 27.21 -4.72 -11.53
C LEU A 656 28.35 -5.65 -11.09
N PHE A 657 28.12 -6.97 -11.09
CA PHE A 657 29.03 -7.95 -10.47
C PHE A 657 29.69 -8.90 -11.46
N SER A 658 29.06 -9.20 -12.60
CA SER A 658 29.56 -10.20 -13.55
C SER A 658 30.25 -9.54 -14.75
N GLU A 659 31.40 -10.07 -15.16
CA GLU A 659 32.11 -9.64 -16.38
C GLU A 659 31.44 -10.15 -17.66
N GLN A 660 30.70 -11.26 -17.60
CA GLN A 660 29.95 -11.80 -18.74
C GLN A 660 28.57 -12.29 -18.32
N PHE A 661 27.51 -11.60 -18.77
CA PHE A 661 26.12 -11.96 -18.50
C PHE A 661 25.35 -12.21 -19.80
N TYR A 662 24.80 -13.42 -19.96
CA TYR A 662 23.95 -13.79 -21.10
C TYR A 662 22.72 -14.57 -20.64
N ILE A 663 21.53 -13.99 -20.84
CA ILE A 663 20.24 -14.67 -20.62
C ILE A 663 20.06 -15.82 -21.63
N GLN A 664 20.53 -15.61 -22.86
CA GLN A 664 20.36 -16.51 -23.99
C GLN A 664 21.57 -16.40 -24.94
N ARG A 665 22.02 -17.52 -25.50
CA ARG A 665 23.06 -17.58 -26.54
C ARG A 665 22.50 -18.22 -27.82
N PRO A 666 22.90 -17.78 -29.02
CA PRO A 666 23.65 -16.55 -29.33
C PRO A 666 22.87 -15.27 -28.94
N PHE A 667 23.54 -14.35 -28.24
CA PHE A 667 22.89 -13.17 -27.66
C PHE A 667 22.39 -12.17 -28.72
N GLY A 668 23.15 -11.98 -29.81
CA GLY A 668 22.73 -11.10 -30.91
C GLY A 668 21.40 -11.50 -31.53
N THR A 669 21.20 -12.79 -31.80
CA THR A 669 19.93 -13.32 -32.35
C THR A 669 18.77 -13.13 -31.38
N TYR A 670 19.00 -13.34 -30.07
CA TYR A 670 17.99 -13.08 -29.05
C TYR A 670 17.52 -11.62 -29.06
N ILE A 671 18.47 -10.67 -29.11
CA ILE A 671 18.17 -9.24 -29.17
C ILE A 671 17.41 -8.88 -30.45
N MET A 672 17.79 -9.47 -31.59
CA MET A 672 17.07 -9.26 -32.86
C MET A 672 15.61 -9.69 -32.79
N TYR A 673 15.32 -10.84 -32.19
CA TYR A 673 13.93 -11.27 -31.94
C TYR A 673 13.19 -10.29 -31.03
N LEU A 674 13.81 -9.82 -29.94
CA LEU A 674 13.18 -8.85 -29.04
C LEU A 674 12.88 -7.54 -29.76
N VAL A 675 13.83 -6.98 -30.51
CA VAL A 675 13.65 -5.73 -31.27
C VAL A 675 12.54 -5.91 -32.31
N ALA A 676 12.52 -7.03 -33.04
CA ALA A 676 11.47 -7.33 -34.01
C ALA A 676 10.08 -7.41 -33.34
N VAL A 677 9.97 -8.17 -32.25
CA VAL A 677 8.70 -8.30 -31.50
C VAL A 677 8.26 -6.93 -30.96
N ILE A 678 9.16 -6.17 -30.33
CA ILE A 678 8.87 -4.82 -29.81
C ILE A 678 8.43 -3.88 -30.93
N SER A 679 9.07 -3.91 -32.09
CA SER A 679 8.67 -3.10 -33.24
C SER A 679 7.24 -3.43 -33.69
N ILE A 680 6.89 -4.72 -33.74
CA ILE A 680 5.53 -5.17 -34.06
C ILE A 680 4.53 -4.72 -32.97
N ILE A 681 4.90 -4.71 -31.68
CA ILE A 681 4.07 -4.15 -30.60
C ILE A 681 3.66 -2.72 -30.93
N HIS A 682 4.63 -1.88 -31.28
CA HIS A 682 4.38 -0.47 -31.56
C HIS A 682 3.52 -0.29 -32.80
N VAL A 683 3.74 -1.06 -33.87
CA VAL A 683 2.88 -1.01 -35.07
C VAL A 683 1.44 -1.40 -34.75
N ILE A 684 1.22 -2.46 -33.97
CA ILE A 684 -0.12 -2.86 -33.50
C ILE A 684 -0.73 -1.74 -32.63
N GLY A 685 0.06 -1.16 -31.73
CA GLY A 685 -0.33 -0.02 -30.90
C GLY A 685 -0.78 1.18 -31.72
N MET A 686 -0.11 1.50 -32.83
CA MET A 686 -0.52 2.59 -33.73
C MET A 686 -1.89 2.36 -34.36
N PHE A 687 -2.24 1.11 -34.70
CA PHE A 687 -3.59 0.78 -35.13
C PHE A 687 -4.60 0.99 -33.99
N GLU A 688 -4.31 0.53 -32.77
CA GLU A 688 -5.16 0.73 -31.59
C GLU A 688 -5.40 2.22 -31.30
N VAL A 689 -4.34 3.03 -31.35
CA VAL A 689 -4.42 4.48 -31.19
C VAL A 689 -5.37 5.09 -32.22
N LYS A 690 -5.24 4.68 -33.49
CA LYS A 690 -6.05 5.19 -34.59
C LYS A 690 -7.52 4.82 -34.46
N TRP A 691 -7.87 3.55 -34.20
CA TRP A 691 -9.28 3.15 -34.16
C TRP A 691 -9.98 3.49 -32.85
N ALA A 692 -9.27 3.54 -31.72
CA ALA A 692 -9.85 3.95 -30.44
C ALA A 692 -10.03 5.47 -30.33
N GLY A 693 -9.43 6.27 -31.22
CA GLY A 693 -9.49 7.73 -31.15
C GLY A 693 -8.79 8.29 -29.90
N ILE A 694 -7.68 7.68 -29.51
CA ILE A 694 -6.83 8.12 -28.40
C ILE A 694 -5.56 8.78 -28.94
N THR A 695 -4.85 9.54 -28.11
CA THR A 695 -3.56 10.12 -28.52
C THR A 695 -2.42 9.12 -28.32
N LEU A 696 -1.32 9.30 -29.05
CA LEU A 696 -0.09 8.52 -28.80
C LEU A 696 0.44 8.76 -27.37
N LEU A 697 0.25 9.97 -26.84
CA LEU A 697 0.62 10.29 -25.47
C LEU A 697 -0.19 9.46 -24.46
N ASP A 698 -1.51 9.32 -24.65
CA ASP A 698 -2.36 8.48 -23.80
C ASP A 698 -1.87 7.02 -23.77
N TRP A 699 -1.51 6.49 -24.94
CA TRP A 699 -0.98 5.14 -25.07
C TRP A 699 0.36 4.99 -24.34
N CYS A 700 1.31 5.90 -24.57
CA CYS A 700 2.60 5.91 -23.87
C CYS A 700 2.45 6.07 -22.35
N ARG A 701 1.57 6.96 -21.88
CA ARG A 701 1.29 7.16 -20.44
C ARG A 701 0.69 5.92 -19.81
N ASN A 702 -0.18 5.21 -20.53
CA ASN A 702 -0.73 3.95 -20.06
C ASN A 702 0.36 2.88 -19.89
N GLU A 703 1.29 2.73 -20.84
CA GLU A 703 2.42 1.79 -20.72
C GLU A 703 3.35 2.16 -19.57
N GLN A 704 3.66 3.45 -19.40
CA GLN A 704 4.45 3.94 -18.27
C GLN A 704 3.77 3.63 -16.93
N PHE A 705 2.48 3.94 -16.81
CA PHE A 705 1.73 3.71 -15.59
C PHE A 705 1.51 2.22 -15.31
N TYR A 706 1.35 1.40 -16.35
CA TYR A 706 1.36 -0.06 -16.23
C TYR A 706 2.67 -0.57 -15.62
N MET A 707 3.83 -0.05 -16.07
CA MET A 707 5.12 -0.41 -15.48
C MET A 707 5.20 -0.01 -14.00
N ILE A 708 4.74 1.20 -13.64
CA ILE A 708 4.70 1.68 -12.25
C ILE A 708 3.81 0.77 -11.37
N GLY A 709 2.64 0.38 -11.87
CA GLY A 709 1.73 -0.55 -11.20
C GLY A 709 2.36 -1.93 -11.03
N ALA A 710 3.00 -2.45 -12.09
CA ALA A 710 3.63 -3.76 -12.12
C ALA A 710 4.83 -3.87 -11.19
N THR A 711 5.63 -2.82 -11.04
CA THR A 711 6.77 -2.81 -10.11
C THR A 711 6.37 -2.45 -8.69
N GLY A 712 5.38 -1.58 -8.47
CA GLY A 712 5.05 -1.07 -7.14
C GLY A 712 3.85 -1.75 -6.46
N VAL A 713 2.70 -1.76 -7.13
CA VAL A 713 1.41 -2.10 -6.52
C VAL A 713 1.08 -3.58 -6.59
N TYR A 714 1.28 -4.18 -7.77
CA TYR A 714 0.94 -5.58 -8.00
C TYR A 714 1.71 -6.56 -7.10
N PRO A 715 2.99 -6.35 -6.72
CA PRO A 715 3.68 -7.23 -5.78
C PRO A 715 2.94 -7.30 -4.43
N THR A 716 2.47 -6.17 -3.92
CA THR A 716 1.69 -6.10 -2.68
C THR A 716 0.33 -6.78 -2.84
N ALA A 717 -0.34 -6.63 -3.99
CA ALA A 717 -1.61 -7.32 -4.26
C ALA A 717 -1.45 -8.85 -4.33
N VAL A 718 -0.37 -9.33 -4.97
CA VAL A 718 -0.07 -10.77 -5.05
C VAL A 718 0.31 -11.32 -3.67
N LEU A 719 1.12 -10.59 -2.90
CA LEU A 719 1.46 -10.96 -1.51
C LEU A 719 0.20 -10.99 -0.62
N TYR A 720 -0.67 -10.00 -0.74
CA TYR A 720 -1.97 -9.97 -0.07
C TYR A 720 -2.76 -11.25 -0.35
N MET A 721 -2.88 -11.63 -1.62
CA MET A 721 -3.63 -12.81 -2.01
C MET A 721 -3.00 -14.09 -1.49
N ALA A 722 -1.67 -14.23 -1.60
CA ALA A 722 -0.94 -15.38 -1.08
C ALA A 722 -1.15 -15.54 0.44
N LEU A 723 -1.06 -14.45 1.21
CA LEU A 723 -1.34 -14.46 2.64
C LEU A 723 -2.79 -14.80 2.96
N LYS A 724 -3.75 -14.27 2.20
CA LYS A 724 -5.18 -14.55 2.38
C LYS A 724 -5.49 -16.03 2.14
N LEU A 725 -4.90 -16.63 1.12
CA LEU A 725 -5.05 -18.06 0.81
C LEU A 725 -4.45 -18.97 1.90
N VAL A 726 -3.35 -18.57 2.53
CA VAL A 726 -2.67 -19.37 3.57
C VAL A 726 -3.29 -19.19 4.96
N THR A 727 -3.66 -17.96 5.33
CA THR A 727 -4.05 -17.61 6.71
C THR A 727 -5.56 -17.35 6.89
N GLY A 728 -6.32 -17.29 5.80
CA GLY A 728 -7.73 -16.88 5.81
C GLY A 728 -7.96 -15.39 6.13
N LYS A 729 -6.91 -14.64 6.49
CA LYS A 729 -6.96 -13.20 6.81
C LYS A 729 -6.13 -12.41 5.81
N GLY A 730 -6.75 -11.40 5.19
CA GLY A 730 -6.06 -10.49 4.27
C GLY A 730 -5.49 -9.24 4.97
N ILE A 731 -4.72 -8.43 4.25
CA ILE A 731 -4.32 -7.05 4.62
C ILE A 731 -5.51 -6.09 4.47
N TYR A 732 -5.72 -5.19 5.43
CA TYR A 732 -6.78 -4.18 5.36
C TYR A 732 -6.53 -3.17 4.23
N PHE A 733 -7.49 -3.02 3.30
CA PHE A 733 -7.42 -1.99 2.26
C PHE A 733 -7.87 -0.63 2.79
N ARG A 734 -7.00 0.37 2.72
CA ARG A 734 -7.31 1.78 3.03
C ARG A 734 -8.20 2.38 1.94
N LEU A 735 -9.21 3.17 2.32
CA LEU A 735 -9.94 4.01 1.36
C LEU A 735 -9.05 5.15 0.85
N THR A 736 -9.20 5.50 -0.42
CA THR A 736 -8.50 6.63 -1.03
C THR A 736 -9.19 7.93 -0.66
N SER A 737 -8.46 8.86 -0.09
CA SER A 737 -8.95 10.21 0.23
C SER A 737 -8.90 11.07 -1.03
N LYS A 738 -9.98 11.80 -1.31
CA LYS A 738 -10.06 12.76 -2.43
C LYS A 738 -10.02 14.22 -1.94
N GLN A 739 -9.48 14.46 -0.75
CA GLN A 739 -9.40 15.81 -0.19
C GLN A 739 -8.45 16.68 -1.01
N THR A 740 -8.92 17.87 -1.36
CA THR A 740 -8.13 18.98 -1.88
C THR A 740 -7.78 19.94 -0.74
N ASP A 741 -6.51 20.33 -0.59
CA ASP A 741 -6.15 21.39 0.34
C ASP A 741 -6.68 22.74 -0.22
N ALA A 742 -7.81 23.20 0.32
CA ALA A 742 -8.49 24.44 -0.08
C ALA A 742 -7.66 25.75 0.11
N CYS A 743 -6.42 25.65 0.59
CA CYS A 743 -5.57 26.78 0.97
C CYS A 743 -4.54 27.20 -0.09
N SER A 744 -4.52 26.62 -1.30
CA SER A 744 -3.53 26.96 -2.32
C SER A 744 -4.15 27.55 -3.60
N ASN A 745 -3.57 28.67 -4.09
CA ASN A 745 -3.96 29.31 -5.35
C ASN A 745 -3.57 28.50 -6.61
N ASP A 746 -2.93 27.34 -6.46
CA ASP A 746 -2.50 26.45 -7.56
C ASP A 746 -3.41 25.22 -7.61
N LYS A 747 -4.27 25.15 -8.63
CA LYS A 747 -5.25 24.08 -8.86
C LYS A 747 -4.64 22.67 -8.85
N PHE A 748 -3.34 22.54 -9.14
CA PHE A 748 -2.63 21.25 -9.16
C PHE A 748 -1.61 21.11 -8.02
N ALA A 749 -1.68 21.90 -6.95
CA ALA A 749 -0.71 21.80 -5.85
C ALA A 749 -0.65 20.40 -5.24
N ASP A 750 -1.82 19.78 -5.05
CA ASP A 750 -1.96 18.47 -4.42
C ASP A 750 -1.35 17.35 -5.25
N LEU A 751 -1.26 17.50 -6.58
CA LEU A 751 -0.60 16.56 -7.51
C LEU A 751 0.87 16.31 -7.15
N TYR A 752 1.52 17.33 -6.57
CA TYR A 752 2.93 17.32 -6.23
C TYR A 752 3.19 16.99 -4.75
N THR A 753 2.15 16.60 -4.00
CA THR A 753 2.31 16.10 -2.64
C THR A 753 2.78 14.64 -2.68
N VAL A 754 3.87 14.36 -2.00
CA VAL A 754 4.45 13.01 -1.93
C VAL A 754 4.21 12.47 -0.53
N ARG A 755 3.37 11.44 -0.44
CA ARG A 755 3.18 10.67 0.78
C ARG A 755 4.00 9.39 0.66
N TRP A 756 5.09 9.29 1.41
CA TRP A 756 5.95 8.11 1.41
C TRP A 756 5.19 6.90 1.97
N VAL A 757 5.07 5.86 1.14
CA VAL A 757 4.38 4.62 1.48
C VAL A 757 5.23 3.40 1.08
N PRO A 758 5.13 2.27 1.80
CA PRO A 758 5.90 1.07 1.48
C PRO A 758 5.72 0.55 0.05
N LEU A 759 4.58 0.85 -0.59
CA LEU A 759 4.30 0.47 -1.98
C LEU A 759 5.28 1.07 -3.00
N LEU A 760 5.94 2.17 -2.67
CA LEU A 760 6.90 2.84 -3.56
C LEU A 760 8.25 2.09 -3.60
N LEU A 761 8.59 1.37 -2.52
CA LEU A 761 9.93 0.80 -2.31
C LEU A 761 10.38 -0.12 -3.45
N PRO A 762 9.57 -1.10 -3.94
CA PRO A 762 10.03 -1.98 -5.00
C PRO A 762 10.34 -1.25 -6.31
N THR A 763 9.56 -0.22 -6.66
CA THR A 763 9.80 0.59 -7.87
C THR A 763 11.05 1.46 -7.74
N ILE A 764 11.32 1.98 -6.53
CA ILE A 764 12.56 2.72 -6.24
C ILE A 764 13.77 1.81 -6.41
N VAL A 765 13.72 0.58 -5.88
CA VAL A 765 14.80 -0.41 -6.03
C VAL A 765 15.05 -0.70 -7.51
N VAL A 766 14.00 -0.95 -8.30
CA VAL A 766 14.12 -1.14 -9.75
C VAL A 766 14.80 0.05 -10.42
N LEU A 767 14.38 1.28 -10.10
CA LEU A 767 14.95 2.49 -10.68
C LEU A 767 16.45 2.62 -10.35
N VAL A 768 16.82 2.45 -9.07
CA VAL A 768 18.22 2.55 -8.60
C VAL A 768 19.10 1.48 -9.24
N VAL A 769 18.63 0.23 -9.29
CA VAL A 769 19.37 -0.89 -9.90
C VAL A 769 19.62 -0.62 -11.39
N ASN A 770 18.63 -0.13 -12.13
CA ASN A 770 18.79 0.15 -13.56
C ASN A 770 19.71 1.35 -13.82
N VAL A 771 19.63 2.41 -13.01
CA VAL A 771 20.55 3.55 -13.09
C VAL A 771 22.00 3.10 -12.81
N ALA A 772 22.21 2.30 -11.76
CA ALA A 772 23.52 1.76 -11.44
C ALA A 772 24.05 0.83 -12.54
N ALA A 773 23.20 -0.04 -13.10
CA ALA A 773 23.56 -0.94 -14.18
C ALA A 773 23.99 -0.18 -15.45
N VAL A 774 23.31 0.92 -15.80
CA VAL A 774 23.74 1.80 -16.91
C VAL A 774 25.10 2.43 -16.62
N GLY A 775 25.33 2.94 -15.41
CA GLY A 775 26.62 3.48 -15.00
C GLY A 775 27.75 2.45 -15.10
N ALA A 776 27.54 1.24 -14.56
CA ALA A 776 28.53 0.16 -14.64
C ALA A 776 28.78 -0.31 -16.08
N ALA A 777 27.74 -0.34 -16.94
CA ALA A 777 27.88 -0.67 -18.35
C ALA A 777 28.76 0.34 -19.09
N ILE A 778 28.58 1.64 -18.83
CA ILE A 778 29.42 2.71 -19.39
C ILE A 778 30.84 2.61 -18.85
N GLY A 779 31.01 2.37 -17.55
CA GLY A 779 32.33 2.17 -16.93
C GLY A 779 33.09 0.99 -17.54
N LYS A 780 32.41 -0.14 -17.79
CA LYS A 780 32.95 -1.31 -18.49
C LYS A 780 33.37 -1.00 -19.92
N ALA A 781 32.51 -0.34 -20.67
CA ALA A 781 32.83 0.06 -22.05
C ALA A 781 34.02 1.03 -22.11
N ALA A 782 34.17 1.91 -21.11
CA ALA A 782 35.33 2.79 -20.98
C ALA A 782 36.62 2.03 -20.62
N ALA A 783 36.56 1.04 -19.72
CA ALA A 783 37.70 0.23 -19.32
C ALA A 783 38.17 -0.77 -20.40
N TRP A 784 37.24 -1.43 -21.10
CA TRP A 784 37.54 -2.44 -22.13
C TRP A 784 37.77 -1.84 -23.53
N GLY A 785 37.44 -0.57 -23.71
CA GLY A 785 37.42 0.10 -25.02
C GLY A 785 36.10 -0.13 -25.76
N PHE A 786 35.50 0.97 -26.24
CA PHE A 786 34.16 1.02 -26.83
C PHE A 786 33.98 0.18 -28.11
N PHE A 787 35.06 -0.21 -28.79
CA PHE A 787 35.02 -0.90 -30.08
C PHE A 787 35.18 -2.42 -29.98
N THR A 788 35.31 -2.97 -28.76
CA THR A 788 35.38 -4.43 -28.56
C THR A 788 34.01 -5.09 -28.71
N ASP A 789 33.96 -6.36 -29.15
CA ASP A 789 32.70 -7.10 -29.27
C ASP A 789 32.00 -7.30 -27.92
N GLN A 790 32.77 -7.40 -26.82
CA GLN A 790 32.25 -7.40 -25.46
C GLN A 790 31.57 -6.07 -25.10
N ALA A 791 32.18 -4.93 -25.42
CA ALA A 791 31.56 -3.62 -25.21
C ALA A 791 30.28 -3.44 -26.04
N ARG A 792 30.22 -3.97 -27.27
CA ARG A 792 29.00 -3.94 -28.10
C ARG A 792 27.84 -4.68 -27.44
N HIS A 793 28.08 -5.85 -26.85
CA HIS A 793 27.05 -6.61 -26.14
C HIS A 793 26.57 -5.89 -24.87
N VAL A 794 27.49 -5.24 -24.13
CA VAL A 794 27.17 -4.41 -22.95
C VAL A 794 26.31 -3.21 -23.33
N LEU A 795 26.69 -2.49 -24.41
CA LEU A 795 25.96 -1.33 -24.91
C LEU A 795 24.56 -1.71 -25.44
N LEU A 796 24.41 -2.86 -26.08
CA LEU A 796 23.10 -3.37 -26.49
C LEU A 796 22.21 -3.73 -25.28
N GLY A 797 22.80 -4.31 -24.22
CA GLY A 797 22.10 -4.57 -22.96
C GLY A 797 21.65 -3.28 -22.25
N MET A 798 22.43 -2.20 -22.37
CA MET A 798 22.11 -0.88 -21.80
C MET A 798 20.82 -0.29 -22.37
N LEU A 799 20.48 -0.54 -23.65
CA LEU A 799 19.25 -0.03 -24.26
C LEU A 799 17.98 -0.43 -23.49
N PHE A 800 17.94 -1.67 -22.98
CA PHE A 800 16.80 -2.15 -22.18
C PHE A 800 16.71 -1.44 -20.84
N ASN A 801 17.84 -1.20 -20.16
CA ASN A 801 17.87 -0.49 -18.89
C ASN A 801 17.42 0.97 -19.07
N VAL A 802 17.88 1.63 -20.13
CA VAL A 802 17.44 2.99 -20.49
C VAL A 802 15.94 3.01 -20.78
N TRP A 803 15.42 2.01 -21.51
CA TRP A 803 13.98 1.89 -21.75
C TRP A 803 13.18 1.75 -20.46
N ILE A 804 13.64 0.95 -19.48
CA ILE A 804 13.00 0.84 -18.16
C ILE A 804 12.99 2.20 -17.44
N ILE A 805 14.11 2.93 -17.46
CA ILE A 805 14.19 4.28 -16.87
C ILE A 805 13.20 5.25 -17.54
N VAL A 806 13.05 5.18 -18.87
CA VAL A 806 12.05 5.96 -19.64
C VAL A 806 10.63 5.58 -19.24
N LEU A 807 10.35 4.30 -18.99
CA LEU A 807 9.03 3.85 -18.53
C LEU A 807 8.73 4.34 -17.10
N LEU A 808 9.74 4.39 -16.23
CA LEU A 808 9.63 4.84 -14.85
C LEU A 808 9.83 6.36 -14.66
N TYR A 809 10.04 7.11 -15.74
CA TYR A 809 10.21 8.56 -15.70
C TYR A 809 9.06 9.30 -14.97
N PRO A 810 7.78 9.00 -15.22
CA PRO A 810 6.68 9.67 -14.51
C PRO A 810 6.68 9.38 -13.01
N PHE A 811 7.11 8.18 -12.61
CA PHE A 811 7.27 7.82 -11.21
C PHE A 811 8.39 8.61 -10.55
N ALA A 812 9.55 8.70 -11.20
CA ALA A 812 10.68 9.48 -10.72
C ALA A 812 10.31 10.97 -10.53
N LEU A 813 9.55 11.55 -11.47
CA LEU A 813 8.98 12.90 -11.30
C LEU A 813 7.97 12.99 -10.16
N GLY A 814 7.16 11.94 -9.97
CA GLY A 814 6.17 11.87 -8.89
C GLY A 814 6.83 11.91 -7.51
N ILE A 815 7.86 11.10 -7.26
CA ILE A 815 8.55 11.06 -5.97
C ILE A 815 9.39 12.31 -5.67
N MET A 816 9.76 13.10 -6.69
CA MET A 816 10.40 14.41 -6.52
C MET A 816 9.44 15.51 -6.01
N GLY A 817 8.13 15.24 -5.97
CA GLY A 817 7.13 16.19 -5.49
C GLY A 817 7.18 17.51 -6.22
N LYS A 818 7.27 18.62 -5.48
CA LYS A 818 7.32 19.98 -6.06
C LYS A 818 8.47 20.19 -7.05
N TRP A 819 9.60 19.49 -6.89
CA TRP A 819 10.74 19.56 -7.80
C TRP A 819 10.44 18.89 -9.16
N GLY A 820 9.47 17.96 -9.18
CA GLY A 820 8.94 17.34 -10.38
C GLY A 820 8.16 18.28 -11.32
N LYS A 821 7.97 19.56 -10.95
CA LYS A 821 7.52 20.61 -11.87
C LYS A 821 8.58 20.99 -12.90
N ARG A 822 9.86 20.72 -12.63
CA ARG A 822 10.99 21.04 -13.51
C ARG A 822 11.72 19.75 -13.92
N PRO A 823 11.27 19.07 -14.99
CA PRO A 823 11.84 17.78 -15.39
C PRO A 823 13.34 17.79 -15.67
N VAL A 824 13.91 18.94 -16.03
CA VAL A 824 15.35 19.12 -16.26
C VAL A 824 16.17 18.73 -15.03
N ILE A 825 15.66 18.99 -13.82
CA ILE A 825 16.35 18.62 -12.58
C ILE A 825 16.53 17.09 -12.50
N LEU A 826 15.48 16.32 -12.82
CA LEU A 826 15.55 14.87 -12.85
C LEU A 826 16.61 14.37 -13.85
N PHE A 827 16.63 14.96 -15.04
CA PHE A 827 17.61 14.59 -16.07
C PHE A 827 19.05 14.82 -15.60
N VAL A 828 19.33 16.00 -15.02
CA VAL A 828 20.66 16.31 -14.47
C VAL A 828 21.04 15.33 -13.37
N MET A 829 20.12 15.02 -12.43
CA MET A 829 20.39 14.05 -11.36
C MET A 829 20.68 12.64 -11.90
N LEU A 830 19.93 12.18 -12.90
CA LEU A 830 20.16 10.87 -13.51
C LEU A 830 21.52 10.79 -14.21
N VAL A 831 21.89 11.81 -14.99
CA VAL A 831 23.20 11.88 -15.66
C VAL A 831 24.34 11.90 -14.64
N MET A 832 24.21 12.69 -13.57
CA MET A 832 25.20 12.76 -12.50
C MET A 832 25.34 11.42 -11.77
N ALA A 833 24.23 10.74 -11.46
CA ALA A 833 24.24 9.44 -10.80
C ALA A 833 24.89 8.35 -11.67
N ILE A 834 24.53 8.30 -12.96
CA ILE A 834 25.13 7.37 -13.93
C ILE A 834 26.64 7.63 -14.05
N GLY A 835 27.04 8.90 -14.20
CA GLY A 835 28.44 9.30 -14.30
C GLY A 835 29.24 8.96 -13.04
N ALA A 836 28.67 9.14 -11.86
CA ALA A 836 29.31 8.78 -10.59
C ALA A 836 29.57 7.27 -10.50
N VAL A 837 28.57 6.44 -10.83
CA VAL A 837 28.74 4.97 -10.83
C VAL A 837 29.76 4.52 -11.88
N ALA A 838 29.74 5.12 -13.08
CA ALA A 838 30.71 4.82 -14.13
C ALA A 838 32.15 5.17 -13.68
N LEU A 839 32.34 6.34 -13.06
CA LEU A 839 33.63 6.78 -12.54
C LEU A 839 34.14 5.81 -11.46
N VAL A 840 33.29 5.46 -10.50
CA VAL A 840 33.62 4.48 -9.45
C VAL A 840 34.09 3.17 -10.09
N TYR A 841 33.35 2.65 -11.07
CA TYR A 841 33.73 1.41 -11.76
C TYR A 841 35.12 1.51 -12.39
N VAL A 842 35.38 2.58 -13.16
CA VAL A 842 36.68 2.80 -13.82
C VAL A 842 37.81 2.93 -12.80
N THR A 843 37.60 3.65 -11.69
CA THR A 843 38.64 3.81 -10.67
C THR A 843 39.05 2.49 -10.01
N PHE A 844 38.13 1.54 -9.87
CA PHE A 844 38.44 0.22 -9.30
C PHE A 844 39.08 -0.75 -10.30
N HIS A 845 38.96 -0.51 -11.61
CA HIS A 845 39.38 -1.46 -12.67
C HIS A 845 40.44 -0.90 -13.64
N ALA A 846 41.01 0.28 -13.39
CA ALA A 846 42.11 0.82 -14.18
C ALA A 846 43.40 -0.01 -13.96
N PRO A 847 44.14 -0.40 -15.01
CA PRO A 847 45.41 -1.12 -14.86
C PRO A 847 46.46 -0.22 -14.21
N TYR A 848 47.12 -0.71 -13.16
CA TYR A 848 48.24 -0.03 -12.50
C TYR A 848 49.47 0.04 -13.45
N PRO A 849 50.29 1.11 -13.40
CA PRO A 849 51.49 1.25 -14.23
C PRO A 849 52.53 0.14 -13.95
N ALA A 850 53.34 -0.16 -14.97
CA ALA A 850 54.25 -1.31 -15.10
C ALA A 850 55.39 -1.43 -14.05
N ASP A 851 55.56 -0.47 -13.14
CA ASP A 851 56.68 -0.46 -12.17
C ASP A 851 56.51 -1.43 -10.98
N PHE A 852 55.38 -2.14 -10.88
CA PHE A 852 55.13 -3.11 -9.80
C PHE A 852 55.56 -4.56 -10.11
N SER A 853 56.02 -4.85 -11.33
CA SER A 853 56.44 -6.19 -11.75
C SER A 853 57.71 -6.67 -11.03
N GLU A 854 58.67 -5.79 -10.74
CA GLU A 854 59.90 -6.15 -10.01
C GLU A 854 59.66 -6.43 -8.52
N ALA A 855 58.66 -5.76 -7.93
CA ALA A 855 58.26 -6.03 -6.55
C ALA A 855 57.54 -7.38 -6.39
N ALA A 856 56.89 -7.88 -7.45
CA ALA A 856 56.26 -9.20 -7.46
C ALA A 856 57.28 -10.34 -7.62
N ALA A 857 58.37 -10.12 -8.36
CA ALA A 857 59.46 -11.10 -8.52
C ALA A 857 60.20 -11.37 -7.20
N SER A 858 60.42 -10.35 -6.37
CA SER A 858 61.03 -10.51 -5.03
C SER A 858 60.11 -11.18 -3.99
N LEU A 859 58.80 -11.23 -4.23
CA LEU A 859 57.83 -11.95 -3.40
C LEU A 859 57.74 -13.45 -3.72
N GLY A 860 58.21 -13.88 -4.90
CA GLY A 860 58.25 -15.29 -5.31
C GLY A 860 59.22 -16.13 -4.48
N GLU A 861 60.37 -15.55 -4.07
CA GLU A 861 61.37 -16.24 -3.25
C GLU A 861 60.91 -16.46 -1.79
N ALA A 862 60.14 -15.53 -1.22
CA ALA A 862 59.57 -15.68 0.12
C ALA A 862 58.50 -16.78 0.19
N SER A 863 57.75 -17.00 -0.89
CA SER A 863 56.74 -18.06 -1.00
C SER A 863 57.36 -19.47 -1.02
N LEU A 864 58.58 -19.61 -1.54
CA LEU A 864 59.30 -20.89 -1.57
C LEU A 864 59.76 -21.33 -0.17
N VAL A 865 60.22 -20.39 0.66
CA VAL A 865 60.60 -20.64 2.06
C VAL A 865 59.38 -21.03 2.92
N LEU A 866 58.23 -20.41 2.68
CA LEU A 866 56.96 -20.73 3.36
C LEU A 866 56.36 -22.08 2.94
N SER A 867 56.60 -22.54 1.70
CA SER A 867 56.14 -23.87 1.25
C SER A 867 56.88 -25.01 1.98
N SER A 868 58.16 -24.79 2.34
CA SER A 868 58.97 -25.78 3.07
C SER A 868 58.50 -26.00 4.51
N CYS A 869 57.81 -25.03 5.13
CA CYS A 869 57.27 -25.17 6.49
C CYS A 869 55.92 -25.91 6.52
N LYS A 870 55.18 -25.98 5.40
CA LYS A 870 53.88 -26.67 5.31
C LYS A 870 54.00 -28.19 5.36
N ASN A 871 55.12 -28.75 4.89
CA ASN A 871 55.32 -30.20 4.84
C ASN A 871 55.56 -30.86 6.21
N ASN A 872 55.77 -30.10 7.28
CA ASN A 872 55.95 -30.65 8.64
C ASN A 872 54.73 -30.50 9.57
N SER A 873 53.61 -29.93 9.11
CA SER A 873 52.42 -29.69 9.93
C SER A 873 51.26 -30.68 9.70
N SER A 874 51.49 -31.82 9.02
CA SER A 874 50.46 -32.82 8.74
C SER A 874 50.19 -33.82 9.90
N LYS A 875 50.61 -33.49 11.13
CA LYS A 875 50.28 -34.25 12.34
C LYS A 875 49.79 -33.33 13.47
N LEU A 876 48.57 -32.83 13.34
CA LEU A 876 47.78 -32.31 14.45
C LEU A 876 46.42 -33.02 14.39
N GLU A 877 46.23 -33.99 15.28
CA GLU A 877 44.94 -34.69 15.44
C GLU A 877 43.85 -33.66 15.74
N THR A 878 42.87 -33.57 14.84
CA THR A 878 41.74 -32.66 15.01
C THR A 878 40.75 -33.32 15.96
N ILE A 879 40.54 -32.72 17.14
CA ILE A 879 39.49 -33.17 18.07
C ILE A 879 38.14 -33.00 17.39
N SER A 880 37.48 -34.11 17.07
CA SER A 880 36.19 -34.09 16.41
C SER A 880 35.06 -34.12 17.43
N ILE A 881 34.16 -33.14 17.37
CA ILE A 881 33.01 -33.03 18.28
C ILE A 881 31.76 -33.50 17.55
N ILE A 882 30.99 -34.39 18.18
CA ILE A 882 29.75 -34.95 17.62
C ILE A 882 28.55 -34.18 18.21
N VAL A 883 27.66 -33.67 17.35
CA VAL A 883 26.53 -32.80 17.73
C VAL A 883 25.23 -33.38 17.19
N GLY A 884 24.19 -33.45 18.03
CA GLY A 884 22.84 -33.89 17.64
C GLY A 884 21.85 -32.72 17.68
N ILE A 885 20.88 -32.70 16.76
CA ILE A 885 19.85 -31.65 16.70
C ILE A 885 18.62 -32.11 17.46
N LYS A 886 18.20 -31.35 18.48
CA LYS A 886 16.95 -31.60 19.22
C LYS A 886 15.81 -30.85 18.54
N VAL A 887 14.78 -31.56 18.06
CA VAL A 887 13.57 -30.98 17.46
C VAL A 887 12.37 -31.48 18.25
N ASN A 888 11.58 -30.57 18.83
CA ASN A 888 10.42 -30.89 19.68
C ASN A 888 10.75 -31.88 20.82
N ASP A 889 11.88 -31.66 21.48
CA ASP A 889 12.44 -32.52 22.54
C ASP A 889 12.92 -33.92 22.13
N ASP A 890 12.82 -34.29 20.85
CA ASP A 890 13.45 -35.50 20.32
C ASP A 890 14.83 -35.20 19.73
N ILE A 891 15.84 -35.94 20.18
CA ILE A 891 17.22 -35.81 19.69
C ILE A 891 17.34 -36.59 18.37
N GLY A 892 17.50 -35.85 17.28
CA GLY A 892 17.79 -36.38 15.95
C GLY A 892 19.22 -36.90 15.81
N HIS A 893 19.58 -37.34 14.61
CA HIS A 893 20.88 -37.96 14.35
C HIS A 893 22.06 -37.04 14.66
N TYR A 894 23.06 -37.62 15.30
CA TYR A 894 24.32 -36.98 15.60
C TYR A 894 25.21 -36.89 14.34
N PHE A 895 25.81 -35.72 14.13
CA PHE A 895 26.77 -35.47 13.04
C PHE A 895 28.05 -34.85 13.58
N GLN A 896 29.16 -35.10 12.90
CA GLN A 896 30.48 -34.68 13.33
C GLN A 896 30.77 -33.25 12.83
N THR A 897 31.25 -32.40 13.72
CA THR A 897 31.68 -31.03 13.40
C THR A 897 33.20 -30.98 13.38
N HIS A 898 33.77 -30.61 12.23
CA HIS A 898 35.22 -30.58 12.03
C HIS A 898 35.84 -29.20 12.29
N LYS A 899 35.05 -28.11 12.17
CA LYS A 899 35.49 -26.72 12.40
C LYS A 899 34.33 -25.87 12.94
N GLY A 900 34.65 -24.89 13.78
CA GLY A 900 33.72 -23.90 14.31
C GLY A 900 33.22 -24.22 15.72
N LEU A 901 33.01 -23.17 16.52
CA LEU A 901 32.44 -23.25 17.86
C LEU A 901 30.92 -23.01 17.80
N ARG A 902 30.14 -23.71 18.62
CA ARG A 902 28.67 -23.55 18.65
C ARG A 902 28.31 -22.19 19.23
N GLN A 903 27.65 -21.34 18.45
CA GLN A 903 27.09 -20.09 18.96
C GLN A 903 25.95 -20.38 19.95
N GLY A 904 25.97 -19.72 21.10
CA GLY A 904 25.05 -19.98 22.22
C GLY A 904 25.56 -20.96 23.27
N ASP A 905 26.71 -21.62 23.03
CA ASP A 905 27.45 -22.31 24.10
C ASP A 905 28.16 -21.27 24.99
N SER A 906 28.09 -21.47 26.31
CA SER A 906 28.71 -20.58 27.30
C SER A 906 30.24 -20.55 27.19
N MET A 907 30.86 -21.59 26.61
CA MET A 907 32.31 -21.68 26.38
C MET A 907 32.80 -20.96 25.12
N SER A 908 31.95 -20.85 24.09
CA SER A 908 32.37 -20.36 22.78
C SER A 908 32.94 -18.94 22.78
N PRO A 909 32.37 -17.95 23.50
CA PRO A 909 32.93 -16.60 23.55
C PRO A 909 34.31 -16.56 24.20
N LEU A 910 34.55 -17.39 25.22
CA LEU A 910 35.85 -17.45 25.92
C LEU A 910 36.92 -18.05 25.01
N LEU A 911 36.61 -19.16 24.34
CA LEU A 911 37.53 -19.82 23.41
C LEU A 911 37.87 -18.92 22.21
N PHE A 912 36.89 -18.19 21.68
CA PHE A 912 37.13 -17.20 20.63
C PHE A 912 38.07 -16.08 21.10
N ASN A 913 37.82 -15.51 22.28
CA ASN A 913 38.65 -14.44 22.82
C ASN A 913 40.10 -14.88 23.11
N ILE A 914 40.33 -16.15 23.50
CA ILE A 914 41.68 -16.69 23.69
C ILE A 914 42.47 -16.71 22.37
N VAL A 915 41.82 -17.10 21.27
CA VAL A 915 42.45 -17.12 19.95
C VAL A 915 42.65 -15.69 19.44
N ALA A 916 41.64 -14.83 19.61
CA ALA A 916 41.67 -13.43 19.21
C ALA A 916 42.75 -12.61 19.97
N ASP A 917 43.01 -12.90 21.25
CA ASP A 917 44.06 -12.26 22.06
C ASP A 917 45.46 -12.40 21.44
N MET A 918 45.71 -13.47 20.67
CA MET A 918 47.00 -13.63 19.97
C MET A 918 47.24 -12.53 18.95
N LEU A 919 46.20 -11.99 18.31
CA LEU A 919 46.32 -10.87 17.38
C LEU A 919 46.85 -9.62 18.11
N ALA A 920 46.30 -9.31 19.28
CA ALA A 920 46.74 -8.18 20.10
C ALA A 920 48.20 -8.34 20.55
N VAL A 921 48.65 -9.57 20.87
CA VAL A 921 50.04 -9.86 21.23
C VAL A 921 50.99 -9.67 20.04
N ILE A 922 50.62 -10.16 18.85
CA ILE A 922 51.45 -10.04 17.64
C ILE A 922 51.60 -8.56 17.25
N ILE A 923 50.51 -7.78 17.29
CA ILE A 923 50.53 -6.34 17.03
C ILE A 923 51.37 -5.60 18.09
N GLY A 924 51.25 -6.00 19.36
CA GLY A 924 52.07 -5.44 20.44
C GLY A 924 53.58 -5.64 20.23
N ARG A 925 54.00 -6.83 19.79
CA ARG A 925 55.40 -7.11 19.44
C ARG A 925 55.86 -6.36 18.19
N ALA A 926 55.02 -6.29 17.16
CA ALA A 926 55.31 -5.52 15.95
C ALA A 926 55.49 -4.03 16.25
N LYS A 927 54.74 -3.51 17.23
CA LYS A 927 54.89 -2.14 17.73
C LYS A 927 56.21 -1.93 18.48
N GLN A 928 56.60 -2.86 19.35
CA GLN A 928 57.89 -2.80 20.06
C GLN A 928 59.09 -2.81 19.10
N ASN A 929 58.98 -3.54 17.98
CA ASN A 929 60.01 -3.61 16.94
C ASN A 929 59.91 -2.47 15.90
N GLY A 930 59.03 -1.49 16.09
CA GLY A 930 58.89 -0.34 15.20
C GLY A 930 58.21 -0.61 13.84
N HIS A 931 57.68 -1.82 13.63
CA HIS A 931 57.01 -2.19 12.37
C HIS A 931 55.61 -1.57 12.21
N VAL A 932 54.97 -1.19 13.33
CA VAL A 932 53.67 -0.51 13.40
C VAL A 932 53.72 0.57 14.50
N GLU A 933 53.04 1.70 14.31
CA GLU A 933 52.97 2.79 15.29
C GLU A 933 51.52 3.20 15.53
N GLY A 934 51.09 3.26 16.79
CA GLY A 934 49.72 3.62 17.18
C GLY A 934 49.46 5.13 17.15
N LEU A 935 48.20 5.54 17.30
CA LEU A 935 47.80 6.95 17.32
C LEU A 935 47.70 7.51 18.75
N VAL A 936 47.77 8.84 18.87
CA VAL A 936 47.55 9.61 20.11
C VAL A 936 48.54 9.33 21.25
N PRO A 937 49.88 9.39 21.00
CA PRO A 937 50.90 9.09 22.01
C PRO A 937 50.94 10.09 23.20
N HIS A 938 50.31 11.26 23.06
CA HIS A 938 50.26 12.30 24.09
C HIS A 938 49.14 12.10 25.13
N LEU A 939 48.17 11.21 24.86
CA LEU A 939 47.08 10.86 25.79
C LEU A 939 47.21 9.42 26.31
N VAL A 940 47.87 8.54 25.56
CA VAL A 940 48.13 7.16 25.95
C VAL A 940 49.60 6.85 25.67
N ASP A 941 50.32 6.45 26.71
CA ASP A 941 51.76 6.22 26.62
C ASP A 941 52.07 5.14 25.57
N GLY A 942 52.86 5.50 24.56
CA GLY A 942 53.15 4.68 23.38
C GLY A 942 52.06 4.61 22.29
N GLY A 943 50.89 5.24 22.44
CA GLY A 943 49.81 5.29 21.45
C GLY A 943 48.96 4.01 21.34
N VAL A 944 47.71 4.13 20.87
CA VAL A 944 46.74 3.02 20.75
C VAL A 944 46.81 2.42 19.33
N PRO A 945 47.14 1.11 19.16
CA PRO A 945 47.21 0.47 17.85
C PRO A 945 46.00 -0.43 17.50
N ILE A 946 45.24 -0.89 18.50
CA ILE A 946 44.13 -1.84 18.34
C ILE A 946 43.05 -1.58 19.38
N LEU A 947 41.79 -1.60 18.95
CA LEU A 947 40.58 -1.65 19.75
C LEU A 947 39.75 -2.82 19.23
N GLN A 948 39.55 -3.84 20.06
CA GLN A 948 38.93 -5.09 19.64
C GLN A 948 37.71 -5.39 20.50
N TYR A 949 36.59 -5.70 19.84
CA TYR A 949 35.38 -6.20 20.47
C TYR A 949 34.91 -7.44 19.72
N ALA A 950 35.20 -8.62 20.27
CA ALA A 950 35.01 -9.89 19.58
C ALA A 950 35.71 -9.90 18.19
N ASP A 951 34.98 -10.16 17.12
CA ASP A 951 35.49 -10.17 15.73
C ASP A 951 35.63 -8.76 15.14
N ASP A 952 34.91 -7.76 15.66
CA ASP A 952 35.02 -6.37 15.24
C ASP A 952 36.29 -5.73 15.81
N THR A 953 37.30 -5.58 14.96
CA THR A 953 38.61 -5.04 15.33
C THR A 953 38.90 -3.75 14.58
N ILE A 954 39.08 -2.65 15.31
CA ILE A 954 39.50 -1.35 14.79
C ILE A 954 41.00 -1.19 15.03
N LEU A 955 41.76 -0.99 13.96
CA LEU A 955 43.21 -0.80 14.00
C LEU A 955 43.55 0.67 13.75
N PHE A 956 44.40 1.22 14.59
CA PHE A 956 44.85 2.61 14.52
C PHE A 956 46.32 2.66 14.18
N MET A 957 46.65 3.40 13.12
CA MET A 957 48.04 3.59 12.71
C MET A 957 48.27 4.97 12.13
N LYS A 958 49.51 5.45 12.30
CA LYS A 958 49.98 6.68 11.65
C LYS A 958 49.96 6.50 10.13
N HIS A 959 49.67 7.59 9.40
CA HIS A 959 49.59 7.59 7.94
C HIS A 959 50.96 7.31 7.31
N ASP A 960 51.26 6.02 7.10
CA ASP A 960 52.51 5.50 6.56
C ASP A 960 52.23 4.18 5.82
N MET A 961 52.49 4.16 4.52
CA MET A 961 52.19 3.02 3.65
C MET A 961 53.05 1.79 3.95
N ALA A 962 54.28 1.97 4.45
CA ALA A 962 55.14 0.84 4.83
C ALA A 962 54.58 0.15 6.07
N LYS A 963 54.10 0.92 7.05
CA LYS A 963 53.45 0.39 8.27
C LYS A 963 52.10 -0.27 7.97
N ALA A 964 51.33 0.26 7.02
CA ALA A 964 50.10 -0.36 6.53
C ALA A 964 50.35 -1.73 5.87
N ARG A 965 51.42 -1.85 5.05
CA ARG A 965 51.83 -3.12 4.46
C ARG A 965 52.25 -4.13 5.52
N ASN A 966 53.02 -3.70 6.53
CA ASN A 966 53.40 -4.55 7.67
C ASN A 966 52.17 -5.05 8.45
N MET A 967 51.16 -4.21 8.66
CA MET A 967 49.91 -4.62 9.32
C MET A 967 49.13 -5.65 8.50
N LYS A 968 49.06 -5.49 7.17
CA LYS A 968 48.43 -6.51 6.32
C LYS A 968 49.15 -7.86 6.42
N LEU A 969 50.49 -7.86 6.46
CA LEU A 969 51.30 -9.08 6.65
C LEU A 969 51.03 -9.72 8.02
N ILE A 970 50.90 -8.92 9.08
CA ILE A 970 50.54 -9.39 10.43
C ILE A 970 49.17 -10.06 10.46
N LEU A 971 48.18 -9.49 9.76
CA LEU A 971 46.83 -10.08 9.66
C LEU A 971 46.83 -11.40 8.89
N CYS A 972 47.58 -11.50 7.79
CA CYS A 972 47.74 -12.75 7.05
C CYS A 972 48.50 -13.81 7.87
N LEU A 973 49.50 -13.40 8.67
CA LEU A 973 50.21 -14.30 9.58
C LEU A 973 49.26 -14.83 10.67
N PHE A 974 48.41 -13.96 11.24
CA PHE A 974 47.40 -14.38 12.21
C PHE A 974 46.38 -15.34 11.60
N GLU A 975 45.92 -15.10 10.37
CA GLU A 975 45.03 -16.00 9.63
C GLU A 975 45.63 -17.40 9.45
N GLN A 976 46.92 -17.45 9.09
CA GLN A 976 47.64 -18.72 8.93
C GLN A 976 47.89 -19.46 10.26
N LEU A 977 48.16 -18.73 11.34
CA LEU A 977 48.45 -19.31 12.66
C LEU A 977 47.19 -19.74 13.42
N SER A 978 46.09 -18.98 13.29
CA SER A 978 44.83 -19.22 14.01
C SER A 978 43.86 -20.12 13.25
N GLY A 979 43.97 -20.18 11.91
CA GLY A 979 42.99 -20.81 11.05
C GLY A 979 41.68 -20.03 10.90
N LEU A 980 41.60 -18.80 11.43
CA LEU A 980 40.48 -17.88 11.24
C LEU A 980 40.72 -17.03 9.99
N ASN A 981 39.78 -17.05 9.04
CA ASN A 981 39.90 -16.25 7.83
C ASN A 981 39.61 -14.77 8.11
N ILE A 982 40.48 -13.89 7.63
CA ILE A 982 40.27 -12.43 7.71
C ILE A 982 39.41 -12.00 6.53
N ASN A 983 38.27 -11.36 6.82
CA ASN A 983 37.36 -10.90 5.78
C ASN A 983 37.78 -9.52 5.23
N PHE A 984 38.78 -9.51 4.36
CA PHE A 984 39.26 -8.29 3.70
C PHE A 984 38.21 -7.57 2.85
N HIS A 985 37.10 -8.23 2.47
CA HIS A 985 35.99 -7.58 1.77
C HIS A 985 35.12 -6.72 2.70
N LYS A 986 35.12 -6.99 4.01
CA LYS A 986 34.45 -6.18 5.04
C LYS A 986 35.40 -5.24 5.78
N SER A 987 36.71 -5.39 5.60
CA SER A 987 37.72 -4.54 6.23
C SER A 987 37.97 -3.29 5.37
N GLU A 988 37.72 -2.11 5.94
CA GLU A 988 37.97 -0.83 5.29
C GLU A 988 39.13 -0.09 6.00
N VAL A 989 39.97 0.61 5.24
CA VAL A 989 41.03 1.47 5.78
C VAL A 989 40.71 2.93 5.42
N PRO A 990 39.94 3.64 6.26
CA PRO A 990 39.62 5.04 6.03
C PRO A 990 40.77 5.97 6.46
N TYR A 991 41.08 6.97 5.64
CA TYR A 991 42.02 8.04 6.01
C TYR A 991 41.32 9.10 6.87
N LEU A 992 41.76 9.30 8.12
CA LEU A 992 41.35 10.47 8.91
C LEU A 992 42.13 11.72 8.45
N SER A 993 41.59 12.44 7.46
CA SER A 993 41.89 13.87 7.33
C SER A 993 41.15 14.61 8.43
N VAL A 994 41.78 15.60 9.06
CA VAL A 994 41.18 16.45 10.12
C VAL A 994 39.86 17.11 9.65
N THR A 995 39.62 17.18 8.34
CA THR A 995 38.35 17.65 7.75
C THR A 995 37.20 16.65 7.79
N TRP A 996 37.45 15.34 7.86
CA TRP A 996 36.40 14.30 7.82
C TRP A 996 35.90 13.88 9.21
N ALA A 997 36.71 14.06 10.26
CA ALA A 997 36.26 13.86 11.64
C ALA A 997 35.13 14.83 12.06
N PHE A 998 35.03 15.99 11.39
CA PHE A 998 34.00 16.99 11.67
C PHE A 998 32.64 16.76 10.98
N ARG A 999 32.55 15.84 10.01
CA ARG A 999 31.30 15.59 9.26
C ARG A 999 30.38 14.52 9.86
N PHE A 1000 30.88 13.71 10.81
CA PHE A 1000 30.03 12.74 11.52
C PHE A 1000 29.18 13.38 12.63
N ILE A 1001 29.40 14.67 12.94
CA ILE A 1001 28.63 15.44 13.91
C ILE A 1001 28.32 16.83 13.31
N THR A 1002 27.53 16.92 12.23
CA THR A 1002 26.77 18.14 11.91
C THR A 1002 25.69 17.86 10.87
N SER A 1003 24.42 18.00 11.27
CA SER A 1003 23.36 18.53 10.40
C SER A 1003 22.97 19.90 10.95
N ASP A 1004 23.37 20.97 10.29
CA ASP A 1004 22.51 22.06 9.81
C ASP A 1004 23.30 23.35 9.56
N GLU A 1005 23.03 24.00 8.44
CA GLU A 1005 23.74 25.17 7.92
C GLU A 1005 23.40 26.51 8.64
N ALA A 1006 22.66 26.51 9.75
CA ALA A 1006 22.22 27.76 10.36
C ALA A 1006 22.11 27.71 11.90
N LYS A 1007 23.23 27.95 12.61
CA LYS A 1007 23.37 28.79 13.82
C LYS A 1007 24.67 28.47 14.57
N ARG A 1008 25.57 29.46 14.67
CA ARG A 1008 26.81 29.41 15.48
C ARG A 1008 26.48 29.48 16.98
N LYS A 1009 26.40 28.33 17.67
CA LYS A 1009 26.90 28.09 19.05
C LYS A 1009 26.49 26.69 19.52
N TYR A 1010 27.47 25.85 19.88
CA TYR A 1010 27.24 24.58 20.56
C TYR A 1010 26.72 24.82 21.99
N ARG A 1011 25.71 24.06 22.41
CA ARG A 1011 25.40 23.86 23.83
C ARG A 1011 25.95 22.49 24.22
N LEU A 1012 27.11 22.47 24.86
CA LEU A 1012 27.66 21.24 25.45
C LEU A 1012 26.85 20.91 26.70
N ALA A 1013 26.20 19.74 26.71
CA ALA A 1013 25.62 19.15 27.91
C ALA A 1013 26.63 18.15 28.48
N GLN A 1014 26.84 18.16 29.80
CA GLN A 1014 27.74 17.21 30.48
C GLN A 1014 27.27 15.77 30.23
N TRP A 1015 28.22 14.86 30.00
CA TRP A 1015 27.96 13.43 29.76
C TRP A 1015 27.11 12.78 30.86
N ASP A 1016 27.32 13.24 32.09
CA ASP A 1016 26.60 12.78 33.27
C ASP A 1016 25.13 13.20 33.27
N ILE A 1017 24.76 14.26 32.55
CA ILE A 1017 23.37 14.70 32.35
C ILE A 1017 22.72 13.83 31.26
N LEU A 1018 23.44 13.50 30.20
CA LEU A 1018 22.96 12.64 29.12
C LEU A 1018 22.70 11.20 29.60
N CYS A 1019 23.53 10.71 30.53
CA CYS A 1019 23.39 9.40 31.13
C CYS A 1019 22.27 9.29 32.19
N ARG A 1020 21.59 10.39 32.53
CA ARG A 1020 20.46 10.33 33.47
C ARG A 1020 19.26 9.62 32.83
N PRO A 1021 18.43 8.94 33.64
CA PRO A 1021 17.13 8.44 33.20
C PRO A 1021 16.28 9.55 32.55
N LYS A 1022 15.42 9.17 31.59
CA LYS A 1022 14.62 10.15 30.81
C LYS A 1022 13.66 10.96 31.67
N ASP A 1023 13.15 10.35 32.72
CA ASP A 1023 12.30 10.95 33.76
C ASP A 1023 13.03 11.98 34.64
N GLN A 1024 14.37 11.95 34.67
CA GLN A 1024 15.20 12.93 35.39
C GLN A 1024 15.86 13.94 34.45
N GLY A 1025 15.38 14.05 33.21
CA GLY A 1025 15.84 15.01 32.20
C GLY A 1025 17.11 14.61 31.45
N GLY A 1026 17.57 13.37 31.55
CA GLY A 1026 18.63 12.82 30.70
C GLY A 1026 18.10 12.13 29.44
N LEU A 1027 18.99 11.62 28.59
CA LEU A 1027 18.61 10.90 27.37
C LEU A 1027 18.44 9.39 27.59
N GLY A 1028 18.70 8.89 28.80
CA GLY A 1028 18.69 7.46 29.11
C GLY A 1028 19.80 6.69 28.41
N VAL A 1029 20.92 7.34 28.08
CA VAL A 1029 22.09 6.68 27.48
C VAL A 1029 22.83 5.93 28.59
N GLU A 1030 23.05 4.63 28.40
CA GLU A 1030 23.75 3.82 29.40
C GLU A 1030 25.23 4.21 29.51
N ASN A 1031 25.70 4.43 30.74
CA ASN A 1031 27.12 4.68 30.97
C ASN A 1031 27.92 3.39 30.74
N LEU A 1032 28.56 3.30 29.57
CA LEU A 1032 29.33 2.13 29.14
C LEU A 1032 30.50 1.78 30.07
N GLU A 1033 31.07 2.77 30.77
CA GLU A 1033 32.14 2.54 31.75
C GLU A 1033 31.59 1.79 32.98
N ILE A 1034 30.45 2.23 33.51
CA ILE A 1034 29.78 1.57 34.63
C ILE A 1034 29.30 0.18 34.20
N LYS A 1035 28.69 0.06 33.02
CA LYS A 1035 28.22 -1.21 32.47
C LYS A 1035 29.36 -2.22 32.32
N ASN A 1036 30.51 -1.79 31.80
CA ASN A 1036 31.68 -2.65 31.68
C ASN A 1036 32.21 -3.10 33.06
N LYS A 1037 32.32 -2.19 34.03
CA LYS A 1037 32.70 -2.54 35.42
C LYS A 1037 31.75 -3.57 36.03
N CYS A 1038 30.43 -3.41 35.85
CA CYS A 1038 29.43 -4.36 36.32
C CYS A 1038 29.56 -5.74 35.65
N LEU A 1039 29.76 -5.78 34.32
CA LEU A 1039 29.96 -7.03 33.59
C LEU A 1039 31.20 -7.78 34.06
N MET A 1040 32.33 -7.09 34.28
CA MET A 1040 33.54 -7.71 34.82
C MET A 1040 33.36 -8.19 36.27
N SER A 1041 32.65 -7.44 37.11
CA SER A 1041 32.30 -7.89 38.46
C SER A 1041 31.38 -9.11 38.45
N LYS A 1042 30.48 -9.25 37.47
CA LYS A 1042 29.66 -10.45 37.28
C LYS A 1042 30.53 -11.68 36.97
N TRP A 1043 31.60 -11.53 36.19
CA TRP A 1043 32.55 -12.62 35.96
C TRP A 1043 33.29 -13.05 37.23
N LEU A 1044 33.73 -12.10 38.07
CA LEU A 1044 34.32 -12.42 39.39
C LEU A 1044 33.32 -13.16 40.29
N TYR A 1045 32.06 -12.71 40.30
CA TYR A 1045 30.97 -13.36 41.03
C TYR A 1045 30.76 -14.81 40.58
N ARG A 1046 30.66 -15.05 39.26
CA ARG A 1046 30.45 -16.40 38.71
C ARG A 1046 31.66 -17.31 38.97
N LEU A 1047 32.87 -16.75 39.01
CA LEU A 1047 34.06 -17.52 39.36
C LEU A 1047 34.02 -18.05 40.80
N GLU A 1048 33.51 -17.26 41.74
CA GLU A 1048 33.35 -17.65 43.15
C GLU A 1048 32.14 -18.55 43.41
N THR A 1049 31.07 -18.41 42.61
CA THR A 1049 29.78 -19.12 42.84
C THR A 1049 29.58 -20.37 42.00
N GLU A 1050 30.27 -20.49 40.85
CA GLU A 1050 30.16 -21.62 39.92
C GLU A 1050 31.53 -22.34 39.77
N PRO A 1051 32.17 -22.84 40.85
CA PRO A 1051 33.52 -23.45 40.75
C PRO A 1051 33.56 -24.73 39.91
N ASP A 1052 32.44 -25.45 39.82
CA ASP A 1052 32.34 -26.70 39.05
C ASP A 1052 31.98 -26.49 37.56
N GLY A 1053 31.77 -25.25 37.14
CA GLY A 1053 31.50 -24.92 35.74
C GLY A 1053 32.70 -25.27 34.83
N MET A 1054 32.45 -25.92 33.69
CA MET A 1054 33.55 -26.25 32.74
C MET A 1054 34.38 -25.02 32.33
N TRP A 1055 33.78 -23.83 32.29
CA TRP A 1055 34.49 -22.59 31.97
C TRP A 1055 35.39 -22.08 33.11
N SER A 1056 34.98 -22.26 34.37
CA SER A 1056 35.72 -21.78 35.56
C SER A 1056 36.92 -22.66 35.87
N GLN A 1057 36.90 -23.94 35.44
CA GLN A 1057 38.06 -24.85 35.52
C GLN A 1057 39.32 -24.30 34.82
N ILE A 1058 39.18 -23.59 33.69
CA ILE A 1058 40.33 -23.05 32.95
C ILE A 1058 41.03 -21.93 33.75
N PRO A 1059 40.33 -20.86 34.21
CA PRO A 1059 40.94 -19.89 35.11
C PRO A 1059 41.39 -20.50 36.43
N HIS A 1060 40.64 -21.44 37.01
CA HIS A 1060 41.04 -22.13 38.24
C HIS A 1060 42.38 -22.85 38.07
N ASN A 1061 42.53 -23.67 37.03
CA ASN A 1061 43.76 -24.43 36.81
C ASN A 1061 44.93 -23.56 36.34
N LYS A 1062 44.67 -22.43 35.67
CA LYS A 1062 45.72 -21.58 35.10
C LYS A 1062 46.19 -20.45 36.03
N TYR A 1063 45.28 -19.86 36.81
CA TYR A 1063 45.55 -18.64 37.58
C TYR A 1063 45.36 -18.82 39.10
N LEU A 1064 44.34 -19.55 39.55
CA LEU A 1064 44.07 -19.72 40.98
C LEU A 1064 44.85 -20.89 41.60
N HIS A 1065 44.94 -22.02 40.90
CA HIS A 1065 45.41 -23.29 41.43
C HIS A 1065 44.71 -23.64 42.76
N LEU A 1066 45.47 -23.78 43.85
CA LEU A 1066 44.97 -24.03 45.21
C LEU A 1066 44.65 -22.74 46.00
N LYS A 1067 44.83 -21.56 45.41
CA LYS A 1067 44.63 -20.26 46.07
C LYS A 1067 43.21 -19.74 45.84
N THR A 1068 42.68 -18.97 46.78
CA THR A 1068 41.39 -18.28 46.60
C THR A 1068 41.55 -17.03 45.73
N LEU A 1069 40.47 -16.52 45.14
CA LEU A 1069 40.51 -15.32 44.27
C LEU A 1069 41.10 -14.11 45.01
N ALA A 1070 40.86 -14.01 46.32
CA ALA A 1070 41.44 -13.00 47.21
C ALA A 1070 42.98 -13.07 47.28
N GLN A 1071 43.59 -14.24 47.14
CA GLN A 1071 45.04 -14.46 47.27
C GLN A 1071 45.81 -14.32 45.95
N VAL A 1072 45.12 -14.32 44.81
CA VAL A 1072 45.77 -14.23 43.50
C VAL A 1072 46.19 -12.81 43.17
N THR A 1073 47.43 -12.65 42.72
CA THR A 1073 48.01 -11.38 42.26
C THR A 1073 48.34 -11.44 40.77
N ILE A 1074 48.28 -10.28 40.11
CA ILE A 1074 48.57 -10.15 38.68
C ILE A 1074 50.05 -10.44 38.40
N ARG A 1075 50.34 -11.29 37.41
CA ARG A 1075 51.68 -11.49 36.86
C ARG A 1075 51.85 -10.76 35.52
N PRO A 1076 53.08 -10.33 35.16
CA PRO A 1076 53.35 -9.65 33.90
C PRO A 1076 52.98 -10.49 32.66
N THR A 1077 53.05 -11.82 32.77
CA THR A 1077 52.73 -12.77 31.70
C THR A 1077 51.25 -13.16 31.61
N ASP A 1078 50.40 -12.64 32.51
CA ASP A 1078 48.97 -12.97 32.50
C ASP A 1078 48.26 -12.36 31.29
N SER A 1079 47.13 -12.98 30.90
CA SER A 1079 46.33 -12.50 29.77
C SER A 1079 45.72 -11.13 30.08
N PRO A 1080 45.52 -10.29 29.05
CA PRO A 1080 44.82 -9.01 29.19
C PRO A 1080 43.45 -9.14 29.88
N PHE A 1081 42.69 -10.19 29.54
CA PHE A 1081 41.42 -10.51 30.20
C PHE A 1081 41.55 -10.73 31.71
N TRP A 1082 42.51 -11.55 32.16
CA TRP A 1082 42.73 -11.82 33.58
C TRP A 1082 43.18 -10.57 34.33
N LYS A 1083 44.08 -9.77 33.71
CA LYS A 1083 44.51 -8.48 34.25
C LYS A 1083 43.34 -7.50 34.41
N GLY A 1084 42.42 -7.48 33.45
CA GLY A 1084 41.20 -6.67 33.53
C GLY A 1084 40.28 -7.09 34.68
N LEU A 1085 40.08 -8.40 34.89
CA LEU A 1085 39.31 -8.94 36.02
C LEU A 1085 39.95 -8.57 37.37
N MET A 1086 41.26 -8.76 37.50
CA MET A 1086 41.98 -8.46 38.73
C MET A 1086 41.98 -6.97 39.09
N ARG A 1087 41.87 -6.05 38.11
CA ARG A 1087 41.69 -4.60 38.39
C ARG A 1087 40.35 -4.29 39.05
N MET A 1088 39.33 -5.11 38.85
CA MET A 1088 38.00 -4.94 39.45
C MET A 1088 37.84 -5.63 40.80
N LYS A 1089 38.84 -6.44 41.20
CA LYS A 1089 38.81 -7.32 42.37
C LYS A 1089 38.54 -6.58 43.68
N ASP A 1090 39.27 -5.49 43.95
CA ASP A 1090 39.11 -4.74 45.21
C ASP A 1090 37.75 -4.05 45.31
N MET A 1091 37.25 -3.51 44.19
CA MET A 1091 35.92 -2.90 44.14
C MET A 1091 34.81 -3.94 44.34
N PHE A 1092 35.01 -5.15 43.81
CA PHE A 1092 34.09 -6.26 43.95
C PHE A 1092 33.98 -6.73 45.41
N PHE A 1093 35.10 -7.02 46.07
CA PHE A 1093 35.07 -7.50 47.47
C PHE A 1093 34.57 -6.45 48.48
N ARG A 1094 34.64 -5.15 48.17
CA ARG A 1094 34.02 -4.10 49.00
C ARG A 1094 32.48 -4.09 48.97
N ARG A 1095 31.85 -4.73 47.98
CA ARG A 1095 30.39 -4.71 47.77
C ARG A 1095 29.72 -6.06 48.01
N VAL A 1096 30.49 -7.00 48.56
CA VAL A 1096 30.10 -8.39 48.74
C VAL A 1096 30.29 -8.80 50.19
N LYS A 1097 29.32 -9.53 50.73
CA LYS A 1097 29.38 -10.14 52.06
C LYS A 1097 29.42 -11.66 51.93
N PHE A 1098 30.21 -12.31 52.78
CA PHE A 1098 30.32 -13.76 52.86
C PHE A 1098 29.39 -14.31 53.94
N LEU A 1099 28.57 -15.29 53.58
CA LEU A 1099 27.82 -16.10 54.53
C LEU A 1099 28.72 -17.24 55.00
N VAL A 1100 29.06 -17.27 56.29
CA VAL A 1100 30.04 -18.23 56.84
C VAL A 1100 29.38 -19.59 57.07
N GLY A 1101 29.82 -20.59 56.30
CA GLY A 1101 29.57 -22.01 56.55
C GLY A 1101 30.59 -22.61 57.53
N ASN A 1102 31.48 -23.51 57.07
CA ASN A 1102 32.53 -24.10 57.93
C ASN A 1102 33.69 -23.14 58.29
N GLY A 1103 33.69 -21.95 57.70
CA GLY A 1103 34.64 -20.87 57.97
C GLY A 1103 36.08 -21.07 57.47
N MET A 1104 36.40 -22.14 56.74
CA MET A 1104 37.79 -22.47 56.36
C MET A 1104 38.32 -21.75 55.12
N SER A 1105 37.50 -20.95 54.43
CA SER A 1105 37.85 -20.19 53.23
C SER A 1105 37.61 -18.68 53.35
N THR A 1106 37.03 -18.23 54.48
CA THR A 1106 36.74 -16.82 54.77
C THR A 1106 37.72 -16.30 55.81
N ARG A 1107 38.41 -15.19 55.54
CA ARG A 1107 39.42 -14.62 56.44
C ARG A 1107 38.75 -13.82 57.55
N PHE A 1108 39.17 -14.06 58.78
CA PHE A 1108 38.54 -13.51 59.98
C PHE A 1108 38.58 -11.98 60.01
N TRP A 1109 39.70 -11.37 59.62
CA TRP A 1109 39.89 -9.92 59.71
C TRP A 1109 39.51 -9.16 58.44
N GLU A 1110 39.79 -9.72 57.27
CA GLU A 1110 39.85 -8.95 56.01
C GLU A 1110 38.61 -9.09 55.13
N ASP A 1111 37.84 -10.17 55.30
CA ASP A 1111 36.63 -10.39 54.53
C ASP A 1111 35.40 -9.88 55.32
N THR A 1112 34.39 -9.33 54.63
CA THR A 1112 33.14 -8.91 55.27
C THR A 1112 32.25 -10.12 55.50
N TRP A 1113 32.28 -10.67 56.70
CA TRP A 1113 31.46 -11.84 57.06
C TRP A 1113 30.59 -11.62 58.31
N LEU A 1114 30.99 -10.67 59.17
CA LEU A 1114 30.26 -10.21 60.34
C LEU A 1114 30.06 -8.69 60.24
N GLY A 1115 28.81 -8.20 60.35
CA GLY A 1115 28.49 -6.78 60.14
C GLY A 1115 28.52 -6.34 58.67
N GLU A 1116 28.68 -5.03 58.43
CA GLU A 1116 28.66 -4.40 57.09
C GLU A 1116 30.06 -4.06 56.54
N THR A 1117 31.10 -4.16 57.38
CA THR A 1117 32.49 -3.87 57.00
C THR A 1117 33.44 -4.91 57.60
N PRO A 1118 34.59 -5.21 56.98
CA PRO A 1118 35.59 -6.12 57.54
C PRO A 1118 36.05 -5.70 58.94
N LEU A 1119 36.31 -6.68 59.82
CA LEU A 1119 36.76 -6.42 61.19
C LEU A 1119 38.09 -5.65 61.25
N ALA A 1120 38.95 -5.78 60.24
CA ALA A 1120 40.21 -5.03 60.11
C ALA A 1120 39.98 -3.52 59.98
N LEU A 1121 38.88 -3.11 59.33
CA LEU A 1121 38.51 -1.70 59.18
C LEU A 1121 37.73 -1.19 60.39
N GLN A 1122 36.92 -2.05 61.02
CA GLN A 1122 36.14 -1.69 62.20
C GLN A 1122 37.01 -1.57 63.46
N TYR A 1123 38.07 -2.39 63.57
CA TYR A 1123 38.99 -2.41 64.70
C TYR A 1123 40.47 -2.34 64.26
N PRO A 1124 40.90 -1.23 63.63
CA PRO A 1124 42.21 -1.12 63.01
C PRO A 1124 43.36 -1.23 64.02
N THR A 1125 43.15 -0.73 65.24
CA THR A 1125 44.15 -0.81 66.32
C THR A 1125 44.40 -2.25 66.78
N LEU A 1126 43.35 -3.08 66.85
CA LEU A 1126 43.45 -4.50 67.17
C LEU A 1126 44.09 -5.27 66.02
N TYR A 1127 43.62 -5.05 64.79
CA TYR A 1127 44.18 -5.69 63.59
C TYR A 1127 45.69 -5.41 63.42
N ASN A 1128 46.17 -4.21 63.74
CA ASN A 1128 47.60 -3.89 63.63
C ASN A 1128 48.51 -4.69 64.56
N ILE A 1129 48.00 -5.14 65.70
CA ILE A 1129 48.76 -5.92 66.68
C ILE A 1129 48.48 -7.43 66.57
N VAL A 1130 47.60 -7.88 65.68
CA VAL A 1130 47.40 -9.31 65.38
C VAL A 1130 48.67 -9.89 64.75
N GLN A 1131 49.10 -11.06 65.23
CA GLN A 1131 50.22 -11.80 64.63
C GLN A 1131 49.80 -12.54 63.36
N ARG A 1132 48.61 -13.14 63.36
CA ARG A 1132 48.09 -13.94 62.24
C ARG A 1132 46.86 -13.27 61.62
N LYS A 1133 47.10 -12.37 60.67
CA LYS A 1133 46.05 -11.54 60.04
C LYS A 1133 45.20 -12.32 59.03
N GLU A 1134 45.77 -13.37 58.47
CA GLU A 1134 45.18 -14.20 57.41
C GLU A 1134 44.44 -15.45 57.95
N ASP A 1135 44.27 -15.56 59.27
CA ASP A 1135 43.59 -16.72 59.85
C ASP A 1135 42.11 -16.75 59.42
N TYR A 1136 41.62 -17.96 59.13
CA TYR A 1136 40.25 -18.18 58.67
C TYR A 1136 39.26 -18.20 59.83
N VAL A 1137 38.02 -17.80 59.58
CA VAL A 1137 36.94 -17.77 60.58
C VAL A 1137 36.77 -19.12 61.28
N GLY A 1138 36.86 -20.21 60.53
CA GLY A 1138 36.73 -21.58 61.02
C GLY A 1138 37.87 -22.01 61.96
N ILE A 1139 39.05 -21.39 61.86
CA ILE A 1139 40.19 -21.65 62.77
C ILE A 1139 40.08 -20.77 64.02
N VAL A 1140 39.68 -19.51 63.85
CA VAL A 1140 39.58 -18.54 64.96
C VAL A 1140 38.43 -18.89 65.93
N LEU A 1141 37.31 -19.41 65.40
CA LEU A 1141 36.12 -19.77 66.19
C LEU A 1141 36.18 -21.18 66.81
N GLN A 1142 37.25 -21.95 66.61
CA GLN A 1142 37.39 -23.33 67.13
C GLN A 1142 37.61 -23.41 68.65
N THR A 1143 38.02 -22.32 69.31
CA THR A 1143 38.29 -22.29 70.77
C THR A 1143 37.62 -21.11 71.44
N ILE A 1144 37.34 -21.23 72.75
CA ILE A 1144 36.94 -20.11 73.61
C ILE A 1144 37.96 -19.99 74.75
N PRO A 1145 38.64 -18.84 74.92
CA PRO A 1145 38.53 -17.61 74.12
C PRO A 1145 39.02 -17.80 72.67
N LEU A 1146 38.60 -16.90 71.78
CA LEU A 1146 38.91 -16.93 70.34
C LEU A 1146 40.41 -17.15 70.11
N ASN A 1147 40.76 -18.00 69.15
CA ASN A 1147 42.15 -18.32 68.81
C ASN A 1147 42.80 -17.18 68.01
N VAL A 1148 42.98 -16.01 68.63
CA VAL A 1148 43.61 -14.84 68.04
C VAL A 1148 44.87 -14.49 68.82
N GLN A 1149 46.02 -14.54 68.16
CA GLN A 1149 47.31 -14.18 68.73
C GLN A 1149 47.62 -12.71 68.47
N PHE A 1150 47.89 -11.95 69.53
CA PHE A 1150 48.31 -10.55 69.46
C PHE A 1150 49.77 -10.40 69.89
N ARG A 1151 50.48 -9.43 69.31
CA ARG A 1151 51.88 -9.09 69.65
C ARG A 1151 52.04 -8.53 71.08
N ARG A 1152 50.94 -8.26 71.79
CA ARG A 1152 50.90 -7.73 73.17
C ARG A 1152 49.78 -8.42 73.96
N TYR A 1153 49.97 -8.60 75.27
CA TYR A 1153 48.98 -9.21 76.17
C TYR A 1153 47.78 -8.26 76.35
N LEU A 1154 46.56 -8.72 76.07
CA LEU A 1154 45.32 -7.95 76.16
C LEU A 1154 44.28 -8.71 76.98
N LEU A 1155 43.62 -8.02 77.93
CA LEU A 1155 42.43 -8.54 78.64
C LEU A 1155 41.21 -8.45 77.70
N LEU A 1156 40.92 -9.55 77.01
CA LEU A 1156 39.95 -9.62 75.91
C LEU A 1156 38.53 -9.96 76.41
N TYR A 1157 37.82 -8.99 77.00
CA TYR A 1157 36.39 -9.15 77.34
C TYR A 1157 35.46 -8.57 76.27
N ALA A 1158 35.83 -7.47 75.61
CA ALA A 1158 34.91 -6.74 74.71
C ALA A 1158 34.69 -7.42 73.34
N LEU A 1159 35.75 -7.92 72.69
CA LEU A 1159 35.64 -8.54 71.34
C LEU A 1159 34.93 -9.90 71.40
N THR A 1160 35.25 -10.69 72.43
CA THR A 1160 34.64 -11.99 72.71
C THR A 1160 33.15 -11.85 72.99
N SER A 1161 32.76 -10.82 73.76
CA SER A 1161 31.35 -10.51 73.99
C SER A 1161 30.64 -10.10 72.70
N TYR A 1162 31.26 -9.24 71.89
CA TYR A 1162 30.65 -8.74 70.65
C TYR A 1162 30.41 -9.86 69.62
N VAL A 1163 31.37 -10.78 69.45
CA VAL A 1163 31.25 -11.93 68.53
C VAL A 1163 30.24 -12.96 69.03
N VAL A 1164 30.15 -13.19 70.34
CA VAL A 1164 29.21 -14.16 70.95
C VAL A 1164 27.75 -13.68 70.88
N TYR A 1165 27.49 -12.38 71.05
CA TYR A 1165 26.12 -11.84 71.06
C TYR A 1165 25.58 -11.43 69.68
N SER A 1166 26.43 -11.29 68.66
CA SER A 1166 26.03 -10.78 67.33
C SER A 1166 25.87 -11.87 66.26
N ALA A 1167 25.88 -13.15 66.64
CA ALA A 1167 25.76 -14.27 65.70
C ALA A 1167 24.31 -14.40 65.16
N PRO A 1168 24.11 -14.71 63.85
CA PRO A 1168 22.85 -14.39 63.16
C PRO A 1168 21.64 -15.28 63.46
N ASN A 1169 21.67 -16.18 64.45
CA ASN A 1169 20.64 -17.23 64.63
C ASN A 1169 20.15 -17.47 66.08
N GLY A 1170 20.19 -16.47 66.98
CA GLY A 1170 19.33 -16.45 68.18
C GLY A 1170 19.42 -17.64 69.16
N VAL A 1171 20.60 -18.21 69.43
CA VAL A 1171 20.82 -19.11 70.58
C VAL A 1171 21.97 -18.56 71.44
N PRO A 1172 21.78 -18.32 72.75
CA PRO A 1172 22.85 -17.86 73.62
C PRO A 1172 23.87 -18.98 73.85
N ILE A 1173 25.16 -18.67 73.72
CA ILE A 1173 26.26 -19.59 74.05
C ILE A 1173 26.37 -19.66 75.59
N ALA A 1174 25.65 -20.60 76.20
CA ALA A 1174 25.82 -20.95 77.61
C ALA A 1174 26.98 -21.95 77.78
N VAL A 1175 27.87 -21.62 78.70
CA VAL A 1175 29.06 -22.37 79.11
C VAL A 1175 28.64 -23.57 79.98
N GLN A 1176 28.89 -24.80 79.54
CA GLN A 1176 29.48 -25.91 80.33
C GLN A 1176 29.39 -27.26 79.61
N GLY A 1177 30.56 -27.90 79.41
CA GLY A 1177 30.73 -29.35 79.49
C GLY A 1177 30.20 -30.24 78.38
N GLY A 1178 31.03 -30.49 77.35
CA GLY A 1178 31.08 -31.79 76.67
C GLY A 1178 30.45 -31.89 75.27
N VAL A 1179 31.33 -32.13 74.29
CA VAL A 1179 31.13 -32.76 72.96
C VAL A 1179 30.45 -31.93 71.87
N TYR A 1180 31.24 -31.69 70.81
CA TYR A 1180 30.87 -31.14 69.51
C TYR A 1180 29.90 -32.05 68.74
N ALA A 1181 28.85 -31.47 68.16
CA ALA A 1181 28.09 -32.10 67.08
C ALA A 1181 28.19 -31.22 65.82
N VAL A 1182 29.11 -31.61 64.94
CA VAL A 1182 29.16 -31.22 63.54
C VAL A 1182 27.94 -31.83 62.86
N GLY A 1183 26.97 -30.99 62.47
CA GLY A 1183 25.87 -31.39 61.62
C GLY A 1183 26.38 -31.65 60.20
N ALA A 1184 26.66 -32.91 59.89
CA ALA A 1184 26.80 -33.39 58.52
C ALA A 1184 25.41 -33.34 57.85
N GLY A 1185 25.24 -32.46 56.86
CA GLY A 1185 23.98 -32.35 56.13
C GLY A 1185 24.03 -31.25 55.07
N GLY A 1186 24.59 -31.58 53.90
CA GLY A 1186 24.56 -30.76 52.70
C GLY A 1186 25.91 -30.13 52.34
N GLN A 1187 26.51 -30.57 51.22
CA GLN A 1187 27.53 -29.83 50.48
C GLN A 1187 26.91 -28.56 49.87
N GLY A 1188 26.45 -27.64 50.72
CA GLY A 1188 25.95 -26.33 50.31
C GLY A 1188 27.14 -25.39 50.15
N GLY A 1189 27.44 -25.02 48.89
CA GLY A 1189 28.50 -24.09 48.53
C GLY A 1189 28.36 -22.72 49.20
N PHE A 1190 29.48 -22.02 49.32
CA PHE A 1190 29.51 -20.63 49.76
C PHE A 1190 28.99 -19.74 48.64
N TYR A 1191 28.15 -18.75 48.96
CA TYR A 1191 27.73 -17.76 47.98
C TYR A 1191 28.04 -16.37 48.53
N PRO A 1192 28.93 -15.59 47.89
CA PRO A 1192 28.91 -14.14 48.05
C PRO A 1192 27.48 -13.63 47.78
N THR A 1193 26.96 -12.75 48.64
CA THR A 1193 25.71 -12.04 48.38
C THR A 1193 26.01 -10.57 48.11
N TRP A 1194 25.35 -10.03 47.09
CA TRP A 1194 25.43 -8.61 46.76
C TRP A 1194 24.64 -7.82 47.80
N VAL A 1195 25.28 -6.86 48.44
CA VAL A 1195 24.57 -5.88 49.28
C VAL A 1195 24.02 -4.80 48.34
N ALA A 1196 22.70 -4.64 48.31
CA ALA A 1196 22.09 -3.57 47.53
C ALA A 1196 22.45 -2.22 48.17
N ALA A 1197 23.17 -1.38 47.43
CA ALA A 1197 23.44 0.02 47.75
C ALA A 1197 22.90 0.89 46.62
#